data_AF-A0A6N2UDD3-F1
#
_entry.id   AF-A0A6N2UDD3-F1
#
_cell.length_a   1.000
_cell.length_b   1.000
_cell.length_c   1.000
_cell.angle_alpha   90.00
_cell.angle_beta   90.00
_cell.angle_gamma   90.00
#
_symmetry.space_group_name_H-M   'P 1'
#
loop_
_entity.id
_entity.type
_entity.pdbx_description
1 polymer ?
#
loop_
_entity_poly.entity_id
_entity_poly.type
_entity_poly.pdbx_seq_one_letter_code
_entity_poly.pdbx_strand_id
1 'polypeptide(L)'
;MIAEILSLSAPCLGSQESALAGVLKRELALFGVQLNHLTECGQNQGALQNALTEAMERSDMILAVGGIDPEPTIKSTLCEGLDLPTLLHMPTLEAIQRECLRRGIPFDDKVQEGANLPEVCVVFPLSPGGLTPGFAISAGKQCVIVLPGEEEQLWPLVLDGVLPYAAKFAGVFSATQTVESPHTPQEVEFCLTDLPVPEGLAVSAYSRGGSTRVRLTAVAGTRKDAQALCDGFLPQLEERLGRMAAPPPPPPERDTPDLREASFLTRMRAAILPRKEDPLGEKIRKLVFLAAMVCFLGAGTYLAHYYYTAYENKSMIDRLEGIKDNSDVSVSGYPEGYLPRFAALYDINPDLVGWLEIPGTLINFPVVQGKDNEYYLKRDFNDKQNRHGTPFLDFRNSLNSPDDNLVIYGHNMRDGQMFGDIVKYQKLDFYKEHPVITFDSVFQEADYKIVSVFVASAAESFEYHNFLNAADENDFYKFVDEIYNRSLIDTGVDVEYGDELLTLSTCTYEFTDARLAVVARKVRHGESATVDTSGAKMNPNPLMPDIWYQTYGGNKPANAATHRPSSSSAAPSSSSSSQPPASSSSAPNSSSSAPAVSSSSVPPVSSSSEAPSSSSEPPASSSSEAPSSSSSLPPESSSSELPPSSSSVPEEPEEPSSSEIDVIEPVEDEPEEEPPDIDEDDRLSVTSGGEVVEDDAYTIVSQIVQNESRGNLLPEATKAQAVATYSYIKYNNAKGVSPSVILREDISPAVERAVSSVIGEGVYYKGRIANTVYHSTGAGKTTTSQSVWGTALPYLVSVDSPWDEDSPYYKNTYTISRDAFAELVLDTYGIDLEEYGDPEDWIEIDEDRLEPGGYVGRVYLGGEYKSQGGKVPKGTLINGRGIREQLLNFGLKSTCFEVKYRSGKFVFTTYGYGHGVGMSQFGANGMAAEGYTYKEILEHYYPGTTIK
;
A
#
# COMPACT_ATOMS: atom_id res chain seq x y z
N MET A 1 -8.13 -9.26 -38.97
CA MET A 1 -8.71 -9.32 -37.60
C MET A 1 -10.03 -8.58 -37.59
N ILE A 2 -10.92 -8.88 -36.64
CA ILE A 2 -12.17 -8.19 -36.35
C ILE A 2 -11.99 -7.34 -35.10
N ALA A 3 -12.52 -6.11 -35.12
CA ALA A 3 -12.59 -5.24 -33.97
C ALA A 3 -14.04 -4.83 -33.63
N GLU A 4 -14.24 -4.56 -32.34
CA GLU A 4 -15.49 -4.09 -31.74
C GLU A 4 -15.22 -2.98 -30.74
N ILE A 5 -16.11 -1.98 -30.68
CA ILE A 5 -16.14 -0.99 -29.61
C ILE A 5 -17.30 -1.34 -28.67
N LEU A 6 -17.02 -1.35 -27.37
CA LEU A 6 -17.98 -1.59 -26.29
C LEU A 6 -18.03 -0.35 -25.41
N SER A 7 -19.21 0.21 -25.16
CA SER A 7 -19.37 1.57 -24.61
C SER A 7 -20.36 1.61 -23.44
N LEU A 8 -19.99 2.24 -22.32
CA LEU A 8 -20.73 2.16 -21.04
C LEU A 8 -21.68 3.34 -20.73
N SER A 9 -21.86 4.31 -21.64
CA SER A 9 -22.60 5.54 -21.31
C SER A 9 -23.31 6.24 -22.48
N ALA A 10 -24.59 5.92 -22.68
CA ALA A 10 -25.46 6.48 -23.73
C ALA A 10 -25.47 8.03 -23.92
N PRO A 11 -25.32 8.91 -22.89
CA PRO A 11 -25.44 10.36 -23.10
C PRO A 11 -24.35 11.01 -23.95
N CYS A 12 -23.17 10.38 -24.08
CA CYS A 12 -22.00 10.96 -24.74
C CYS A 12 -21.90 10.64 -26.24
N LEU A 13 -22.66 9.65 -26.71
CA LEU A 13 -22.33 8.90 -27.93
C LEU A 13 -22.95 9.48 -29.21
N GLY A 14 -24.09 10.17 -29.09
CA GLY A 14 -24.96 10.60 -30.20
C GLY A 14 -24.38 11.56 -31.26
N SER A 15 -23.09 11.90 -31.19
CA SER A 15 -22.36 12.60 -32.25
C SER A 15 -20.87 12.24 -32.29
N GLN A 16 -20.24 12.02 -31.13
CA GLN A 16 -18.80 11.78 -31.02
C GLN A 16 -18.39 10.37 -31.43
N GLU A 17 -19.23 9.36 -31.14
CA GLU A 17 -18.94 7.97 -31.48
C GLU A 17 -18.87 7.78 -33.01
N SER A 18 -19.69 8.52 -33.77
CA SER A 18 -19.60 8.57 -35.24
C SER A 18 -18.25 9.12 -35.74
N ALA A 19 -17.63 10.06 -35.02
CA ALA A 19 -16.33 10.62 -35.41
C ALA A 19 -15.18 9.72 -34.97
N LEU A 20 -15.21 9.22 -33.74
CA LEU A 20 -14.20 8.33 -33.19
C LEU A 20 -14.18 6.97 -33.89
N ALA A 21 -15.33 6.31 -34.06
CA ALA A 21 -15.44 5.08 -34.84
C ALA A 21 -15.13 5.34 -36.33
N GLY A 22 -15.41 6.53 -36.85
CA GLY A 22 -15.01 6.95 -38.20
C GLY A 22 -13.48 7.01 -38.39
N VAL A 23 -12.75 7.58 -37.44
CA VAL A 23 -11.27 7.56 -37.42
C VAL A 23 -10.76 6.14 -37.21
N LEU A 24 -11.17 5.45 -36.14
CA LEU A 24 -10.75 4.09 -35.82
C LEU A 24 -10.97 3.13 -37.00
N LYS A 25 -12.13 3.18 -37.68
CA LYS A 25 -12.42 2.33 -38.84
C LYS A 25 -11.50 2.55 -40.04
N ARG A 26 -10.92 3.75 -40.19
CA ARG A 26 -9.94 4.05 -41.25
C ARG A 26 -8.53 3.63 -40.84
N GLU A 27 -8.11 4.00 -39.64
CA GLU A 27 -6.77 3.71 -39.12
C GLU A 27 -6.57 2.19 -38.92
N LEU A 28 -7.50 1.51 -38.24
CA LEU A 28 -7.45 0.06 -38.01
C LEU A 28 -7.49 -0.75 -39.32
N ALA A 29 -8.16 -0.24 -40.35
CA ALA A 29 -8.21 -0.90 -41.66
C ALA A 29 -6.83 -0.98 -42.35
N LEU A 30 -5.92 -0.03 -42.10
CA LEU A 30 -4.51 -0.15 -42.53
C LEU A 30 -3.81 -1.35 -41.91
N PHE A 31 -4.14 -1.66 -40.65
CA PHE A 31 -3.56 -2.77 -39.89
C PHE A 31 -4.26 -4.12 -40.19
N GLY A 32 -5.15 -4.17 -41.18
CA GLY A 32 -5.96 -5.37 -41.47
C GLY A 32 -6.98 -5.71 -40.37
N VAL A 33 -7.34 -4.72 -39.53
CA VAL A 33 -8.30 -4.83 -38.44
C VAL A 33 -9.63 -4.18 -38.88
N GLN A 34 -10.70 -4.97 -38.94
CA GLN A 34 -12.01 -4.53 -39.41
C GLN A 34 -12.94 -4.19 -38.24
N LEU A 35 -13.16 -2.89 -38.01
CA LEU A 35 -14.15 -2.43 -37.03
C LEU A 35 -15.58 -2.70 -37.54
N ASN A 36 -16.18 -3.76 -37.01
CA ASN A 36 -17.43 -4.35 -37.47
C ASN A 36 -18.60 -4.13 -36.51
N HIS A 37 -18.34 -4.07 -35.20
CA HIS A 37 -19.36 -3.97 -34.16
C HIS A 37 -19.17 -2.74 -33.27
N LEU A 38 -20.30 -2.25 -32.74
CA LEU A 38 -20.42 -1.09 -31.88
C LEU A 38 -21.58 -1.36 -30.92
N THR A 39 -21.25 -1.60 -29.65
CA THR A 39 -22.17 -2.14 -28.65
C THR A 39 -22.27 -1.20 -27.44
N GLU A 40 -23.39 -0.47 -27.34
CA GLU A 40 -23.76 0.21 -26.09
C GLU A 40 -24.16 -0.84 -25.04
N CYS A 41 -23.57 -0.79 -23.85
CA CYS A 41 -23.91 -1.62 -22.71
C CYS A 41 -24.38 -0.75 -21.52
N GLY A 42 -25.31 -1.27 -20.72
CA GLY A 42 -25.81 -0.59 -19.54
C GLY A 42 -24.86 -0.70 -18.36
N GLN A 43 -24.92 0.26 -17.43
CA GLN A 43 -24.09 0.33 -16.21
C GLN A 43 -24.51 -0.70 -15.13
N ASN A 44 -24.75 -1.94 -15.52
CA ASN A 44 -25.03 -3.08 -14.65
C ASN A 44 -23.96 -4.14 -14.90
N GLN A 45 -23.31 -4.62 -13.83
CA GLN A 45 -22.19 -5.56 -13.89
C GLN A 45 -22.48 -6.81 -14.75
N GLY A 46 -23.67 -7.41 -14.62
CA GLY A 46 -24.06 -8.57 -15.42
C GLY A 46 -24.34 -8.27 -16.89
N ALA A 47 -24.79 -7.04 -17.22
CA ALA A 47 -24.94 -6.60 -18.61
C ALA A 47 -23.58 -6.30 -19.26
N LEU A 48 -22.65 -5.70 -18.50
CA LEU A 48 -21.27 -5.46 -18.91
C LEU A 48 -20.50 -6.77 -19.12
N GLN A 49 -20.63 -7.73 -18.18
CA GLN A 49 -20.00 -9.05 -18.26
C GLN A 49 -20.49 -9.81 -19.50
N ASN A 50 -21.81 -9.90 -19.72
CA ASN A 50 -22.37 -10.54 -20.92
C ASN A 50 -21.90 -9.87 -22.22
N ALA A 51 -21.84 -8.53 -22.27
CA ALA A 51 -21.39 -7.80 -23.45
C ALA A 51 -19.89 -8.00 -23.73
N LEU A 52 -19.05 -8.10 -22.68
CA LEU A 52 -17.62 -8.44 -22.81
C LEU A 52 -17.46 -9.87 -23.33
N THR A 53 -18.16 -10.86 -22.77
CA THR A 53 -18.13 -12.25 -23.25
C THR A 53 -18.58 -12.35 -24.71
N GLU A 54 -19.72 -11.74 -25.08
CA GLU A 54 -20.21 -11.70 -26.46
C GLU A 54 -19.22 -11.08 -27.45
N ALA A 55 -18.50 -10.02 -27.03
CA ALA A 55 -17.46 -9.40 -27.84
C ALA A 55 -16.22 -10.31 -27.96
N MET A 56 -15.85 -11.02 -26.88
CA MET A 56 -14.74 -11.99 -26.87
C MET A 56 -15.03 -13.24 -27.72
N GLU A 57 -16.29 -13.63 -27.90
CA GLU A 57 -16.65 -14.73 -28.82
C GLU A 57 -16.51 -14.36 -30.31
N ARG A 58 -16.50 -13.07 -30.68
CA ARG A 58 -16.61 -12.62 -32.08
C ARG A 58 -15.53 -11.66 -32.59
N SER A 59 -14.71 -11.07 -31.72
CA SER A 59 -13.75 -10.02 -32.08
C SER A 59 -12.34 -10.31 -31.57
N ASP A 60 -11.34 -10.20 -32.45
CA ASP A 60 -9.92 -10.32 -32.08
C ASP A 60 -9.45 -9.10 -31.24
N MET A 61 -10.12 -7.96 -31.35
CA MET A 61 -9.74 -6.72 -30.68
C MET A 61 -10.97 -5.98 -30.13
N ILE A 62 -10.99 -5.73 -28.82
CA ILE A 62 -12.13 -5.08 -28.14
C ILE A 62 -11.66 -3.75 -27.55
N LEU A 63 -12.30 -2.65 -27.93
CA LEU A 63 -12.07 -1.32 -27.38
C LEU A 63 -13.21 -0.98 -26.43
N ALA A 64 -12.98 -1.19 -25.13
CA ALA A 64 -13.95 -0.99 -24.07
C ALA A 64 -13.78 0.41 -23.44
N VAL A 65 -14.81 1.25 -23.57
CA VAL A 65 -14.75 2.70 -23.30
C VAL A 65 -15.74 3.11 -22.19
N GLY A 66 -15.23 3.80 -21.18
CA GLY A 66 -16.01 4.38 -20.08
C GLY A 66 -15.96 3.57 -18.78
N GLY A 67 -16.81 3.95 -17.82
CA GLY A 67 -16.95 3.25 -16.54
C GLY A 67 -15.65 3.05 -15.78
N ILE A 68 -15.02 4.16 -15.34
CA ILE A 68 -13.91 4.12 -14.39
C ILE A 68 -14.21 5.09 -13.25
N ASP A 69 -14.59 4.49 -12.12
CA ASP A 69 -14.88 5.02 -10.78
C ASP A 69 -16.07 5.99 -10.55
N PRO A 70 -16.88 5.80 -9.48
CA PRO A 70 -17.02 4.60 -8.63
C PRO A 70 -18.13 3.64 -9.10
N GLU A 71 -17.78 2.36 -9.26
CA GLU A 71 -18.66 1.17 -9.38
C GLU A 71 -19.74 1.09 -10.50
N PRO A 72 -19.92 -0.08 -11.14
CA PRO A 72 -18.90 -1.10 -11.47
C PRO A 72 -18.04 -0.58 -12.63
N THR A 73 -16.78 -1.04 -12.73
CA THR A 73 -15.84 -0.55 -13.75
C THR A 73 -15.53 -1.60 -14.80
N ILE A 74 -15.19 -1.16 -16.03
CA ILE A 74 -14.68 -2.09 -17.06
C ILE A 74 -13.42 -2.79 -16.54
N LYS A 75 -12.56 -2.06 -15.82
CA LYS A 75 -11.37 -2.60 -15.16
C LYS A 75 -11.74 -3.76 -14.22
N SER A 76 -12.65 -3.54 -13.27
CA SER A 76 -12.99 -4.56 -12.28
C SER A 76 -13.68 -5.77 -12.91
N THR A 77 -14.71 -5.57 -13.74
CA THR A 77 -15.41 -6.70 -14.41
C THR A 77 -14.52 -7.48 -15.38
N LEU A 78 -13.52 -6.84 -16.02
CA LEU A 78 -12.52 -7.54 -16.84
C LEU A 78 -11.50 -8.31 -15.99
N CYS A 79 -11.10 -7.79 -14.83
CA CYS A 79 -10.20 -8.50 -13.91
C CYS A 79 -10.91 -9.69 -13.24
N GLU A 80 -12.12 -9.47 -12.72
CA GLU A 80 -13.04 -10.49 -12.19
C GLU A 80 -13.29 -11.61 -13.20
N GLY A 81 -13.56 -11.26 -14.47
CA GLY A 81 -13.86 -12.22 -15.53
C GLY A 81 -12.67 -13.00 -16.09
N LEU A 82 -11.43 -12.64 -15.72
CA LEU A 82 -10.20 -13.27 -16.21
C LEU A 82 -9.31 -13.83 -15.07
N ASP A 83 -9.76 -13.80 -13.81
CA ASP A 83 -8.97 -14.03 -12.58
C ASP A 83 -7.60 -13.30 -12.58
N LEU A 84 -7.58 -12.07 -13.11
CA LEU A 84 -6.36 -11.25 -13.19
C LEU A 84 -6.26 -10.34 -11.96
N PRO A 85 -5.24 -10.51 -11.09
CA PRO A 85 -5.05 -9.61 -9.96
C PRO A 85 -4.68 -8.21 -10.44
N THR A 86 -5.11 -7.19 -9.70
CA THR A 86 -4.65 -5.81 -9.92
C THR A 86 -3.50 -5.46 -8.98
N LEU A 87 -2.46 -4.85 -9.55
CA LEU A 87 -1.24 -4.42 -8.86
C LEU A 87 -1.07 -2.90 -9.02
N LEU A 88 -0.45 -2.27 -8.01
CA LEU A 88 -0.18 -0.84 -7.99
C LEU A 88 0.93 -0.48 -8.98
N HIS A 89 0.57 0.11 -10.12
CA HIS A 89 1.55 0.50 -11.14
C HIS A 89 2.20 1.85 -10.79
N MET A 90 3.35 1.78 -10.10
CA MET A 90 4.07 2.96 -9.58
C MET A 90 4.30 4.10 -10.61
N PRO A 91 4.69 3.86 -11.88
CA PRO A 91 4.82 4.95 -12.87
C PRO A 91 3.50 5.68 -13.17
N THR A 92 2.36 4.96 -13.10
CA THR A 92 1.02 5.58 -13.19
C THR A 92 0.72 6.37 -11.92
N LEU A 93 1.01 5.82 -10.75
CA LEU A 93 0.82 6.49 -9.46
C LEU A 93 1.56 7.83 -9.41
N GLU A 94 2.83 7.85 -9.82
CA GLU A 94 3.65 9.07 -9.92
C GLU A 94 3.14 10.06 -10.98
N ALA A 95 2.52 9.58 -12.07
CA ALA A 95 1.87 10.45 -13.05
C ALA A 95 0.60 11.10 -12.48
N ILE A 96 -0.24 10.33 -11.80
CA ILE A 96 -1.46 10.81 -11.11
C ILE A 96 -1.09 11.80 -10.00
N GLN A 97 -0.08 11.51 -9.17
CA GLN A 97 0.41 12.41 -8.13
C GLN A 97 0.88 13.76 -8.70
N ARG A 98 1.66 13.76 -9.78
CA ARG A 98 2.10 14.97 -10.48
C ARG A 98 0.91 15.78 -11.01
N GLU A 99 -0.09 15.12 -11.57
CA GLU A 99 -1.27 15.78 -12.14
C GLU A 99 -2.22 16.33 -11.06
N CYS A 100 -2.40 15.63 -9.95
CA CYS A 100 -3.10 16.13 -8.77
C CYS A 100 -2.42 17.35 -8.18
N LEU A 101 -1.09 17.31 -8.00
CA LEU A 101 -0.29 18.45 -7.54
C LEU A 101 -0.41 19.66 -8.50
N ARG A 102 -0.37 19.41 -9.82
CA ARG A 102 -0.53 20.44 -10.86
C ARG A 102 -1.91 21.12 -10.83
N ARG A 103 -2.96 20.39 -10.44
CA ARG A 103 -4.36 20.86 -10.43
C ARG A 103 -4.86 21.30 -9.04
N GLY A 104 -4.12 21.04 -7.97
CA GLY A 104 -4.58 21.25 -6.60
C GLY A 104 -5.69 20.28 -6.18
N ILE A 105 -5.71 19.07 -6.76
CA ILE A 105 -6.66 18.01 -6.41
C ILE A 105 -6.06 17.21 -5.25
N PRO A 106 -6.84 16.87 -4.19
CA PRO A 106 -6.39 15.96 -3.15
C PRO A 106 -5.94 14.62 -3.72
N PHE A 107 -4.80 14.12 -3.27
CA PHE A 107 -4.35 12.78 -3.56
C PHE A 107 -4.78 11.87 -2.39
N ASP A 108 -5.91 11.20 -2.56
CA ASP A 108 -6.51 10.29 -1.59
C ASP A 108 -6.48 8.83 -2.06
N ASP A 109 -6.88 7.89 -1.20
CA ASP A 109 -6.81 6.45 -1.45
C ASP A 109 -7.55 6.04 -2.73
N LYS A 110 -8.66 6.71 -3.05
CA LYS A 110 -9.46 6.45 -4.26
C LYS A 110 -8.77 6.98 -5.52
N VAL A 111 -8.12 8.14 -5.44
CA VAL A 111 -7.26 8.63 -6.53
C VAL A 111 -6.05 7.69 -6.74
N GLN A 112 -5.54 7.06 -5.68
CA GLN A 112 -4.50 6.04 -5.74
C GLN A 112 -4.98 4.71 -6.37
N GLU A 113 -6.24 4.29 -6.15
CA GLU A 113 -6.85 3.12 -6.80
C GLU A 113 -6.90 3.24 -8.34
N GLY A 114 -6.85 4.47 -8.88
CA GLY A 114 -6.67 4.74 -10.31
C GLY A 114 -5.36 4.19 -10.91
N ALA A 115 -4.35 3.93 -10.07
CA ALA A 115 -3.08 3.30 -10.47
C ALA A 115 -3.04 1.78 -10.27
N ASN A 116 -4.07 1.16 -9.68
CA ASN A 116 -4.19 -0.31 -9.63
C ASN A 116 -4.62 -0.81 -11.00
N LEU A 117 -3.77 -1.62 -11.65
CA LEU A 117 -3.93 -2.13 -13.03
C LEU A 117 -3.70 -3.65 -13.08
N PRO A 118 -4.23 -4.38 -14.08
CA PRO A 118 -4.01 -5.82 -14.19
C PRO A 118 -2.52 -6.18 -14.22
N GLU A 119 -2.12 -7.27 -13.55
CA GLU A 119 -0.72 -7.70 -13.46
C GLU A 119 -0.05 -7.87 -14.84
N VAL A 120 -0.81 -8.36 -15.83
CA VAL A 120 -0.34 -8.56 -17.22
C VAL A 120 -1.07 -7.59 -18.16
N CYS A 121 -0.65 -6.32 -18.17
CA CYS A 121 -1.15 -5.33 -19.13
C CYS A 121 -0.05 -4.41 -19.70
N VAL A 122 -0.30 -3.88 -20.89
CA VAL A 122 0.44 -2.75 -21.48
C VAL A 122 -0.29 -1.47 -21.10
N VAL A 123 0.36 -0.63 -20.30
CA VAL A 123 -0.19 0.64 -19.82
C VAL A 123 0.07 1.75 -20.84
N PHE A 124 -0.95 2.55 -21.17
CA PHE A 124 -0.79 3.72 -22.04
C PHE A 124 -0.44 4.99 -21.23
N PRO A 125 0.30 5.95 -21.82
CA PRO A 125 0.64 7.20 -21.15
C PRO A 125 -0.59 7.96 -20.65
N LEU A 126 -0.53 8.49 -19.42
CA LEU A 126 -1.62 9.24 -18.81
C LEU A 126 -1.94 10.50 -19.62
N SER A 127 -3.19 10.65 -20.06
CA SER A 127 -3.64 11.83 -20.81
C SER A 127 -3.44 13.12 -20.01
N PRO A 128 -3.00 14.24 -20.63
CA PRO A 128 -2.90 15.53 -19.94
C PRO A 128 -4.28 15.97 -19.41
N GLY A 129 -4.42 16.16 -18.10
CA GLY A 129 -5.72 16.41 -17.46
C GLY A 129 -6.46 15.16 -16.97
N GLY A 130 -5.99 13.95 -17.28
CA GLY A 130 -6.56 12.70 -16.79
C GLY A 130 -5.93 12.24 -15.47
N LEU A 131 -6.72 11.54 -14.65
CA LEU A 131 -6.25 10.83 -13.45
C LEU A 131 -6.36 9.31 -13.61
N THR A 132 -6.60 8.84 -14.83
CA THR A 132 -6.90 7.44 -15.15
C THR A 132 -6.15 7.06 -16.44
N PRO A 133 -5.30 6.01 -16.44
CA PRO A 133 -4.64 5.55 -17.65
C PRO A 133 -5.61 4.75 -18.54
N GLY A 134 -5.27 4.62 -19.82
CA GLY A 134 -5.74 3.48 -20.62
C GLY A 134 -4.79 2.30 -20.47
N PHE A 135 -5.25 1.08 -20.75
CA PHE A 135 -4.39 -0.11 -20.79
C PHE A 135 -4.91 -1.16 -21.77
N ALA A 136 -4.06 -2.12 -22.14
CA ALA A 136 -4.42 -3.27 -22.98
C ALA A 136 -3.94 -4.60 -22.37
N ILE A 137 -4.77 -5.62 -22.46
CA ILE A 137 -4.47 -7.02 -22.11
C ILE A 137 -4.50 -7.84 -23.40
N SER A 138 -3.61 -8.82 -23.57
CA SER A 138 -3.56 -9.67 -24.77
C SER A 138 -3.33 -11.15 -24.44
N ALA A 139 -4.14 -12.02 -25.04
CA ALA A 139 -4.02 -13.47 -24.98
C ALA A 139 -3.91 -14.04 -26.41
N GLY A 140 -2.71 -14.47 -26.80
CA GLY A 140 -2.45 -15.07 -28.12
C GLY A 140 -2.74 -14.11 -29.28
N LYS A 141 -3.87 -14.29 -29.95
CA LYS A 141 -4.35 -13.45 -31.08
C LYS A 141 -5.46 -12.47 -30.70
N GLN A 142 -5.87 -12.45 -29.44
CA GLN A 142 -6.96 -11.60 -28.96
C GLN A 142 -6.46 -10.53 -27.98
N CYS A 143 -7.05 -9.33 -28.00
CA CYS A 143 -6.74 -8.28 -27.03
C CYS A 143 -7.98 -7.46 -26.61
N VAL A 144 -7.96 -7.02 -25.35
CA VAL A 144 -8.97 -6.12 -24.75
C VAL A 144 -8.27 -4.85 -24.32
N ILE A 145 -8.79 -3.71 -24.75
CA ILE A 145 -8.21 -2.38 -24.56
C ILE A 145 -9.22 -1.53 -23.79
N VAL A 146 -8.85 -1.06 -22.60
CA VAL A 146 -9.73 -0.32 -21.68
C VAL A 146 -9.34 1.16 -21.66
N LEU A 147 -10.33 2.04 -21.83
CA LEU A 147 -10.15 3.48 -22.01
C LEU A 147 -11.13 4.31 -21.15
N PRO A 148 -10.73 5.48 -20.61
CA PRO A 148 -11.61 6.39 -19.88
C PRO A 148 -12.67 7.01 -20.81
N GLY A 149 -13.82 7.37 -20.23
CA GLY A 149 -14.98 7.87 -20.98
C GLY A 149 -15.02 9.38 -21.25
N GLU A 150 -14.05 10.16 -20.76
CA GLU A 150 -14.01 11.61 -20.99
C GLU A 150 -13.35 11.95 -22.34
N GLU A 151 -14.04 12.70 -23.20
CA GLU A 151 -13.58 13.08 -24.55
C GLU A 151 -12.16 13.65 -24.59
N GLU A 152 -11.85 14.59 -23.70
CA GLU A 152 -10.53 15.25 -23.63
C GLU A 152 -9.40 14.27 -23.26
N GLN A 153 -9.73 13.20 -22.52
CA GLN A 153 -8.78 12.15 -22.14
C GLN A 153 -8.70 11.02 -23.18
N LEU A 154 -9.77 10.75 -23.92
CA LEU A 154 -9.89 9.62 -24.83
C LEU A 154 -9.11 9.81 -26.14
N TRP A 155 -9.17 11.00 -26.74
CA TRP A 155 -8.48 11.26 -28.02
C TRP A 155 -6.95 11.07 -27.96
N PRO A 156 -6.20 11.57 -26.96
CA PRO A 156 -4.77 11.29 -26.85
C PRO A 156 -4.47 9.80 -26.69
N LEU A 157 -5.19 9.09 -25.81
CA LEU A 157 -4.98 7.65 -25.59
C LEU A 157 -5.21 6.84 -26.88
N VAL A 158 -6.26 7.16 -27.65
CA VAL A 158 -6.53 6.48 -28.93
C VAL A 158 -5.41 6.74 -29.95
N LEU A 159 -5.05 8.00 -30.15
CA LEU A 159 -4.11 8.41 -31.20
C LEU A 159 -2.66 8.02 -30.89
N ASP A 160 -2.29 8.12 -29.62
CA ASP A 160 -0.90 8.12 -29.18
C ASP A 160 -0.55 6.83 -28.38
N GLY A 161 -1.55 5.99 -28.05
CA GLY A 161 -1.39 4.66 -27.44
C GLY A 161 -2.06 3.51 -28.21
N VAL A 162 -3.37 3.59 -28.48
CA VAL A 162 -4.16 2.50 -29.09
C VAL A 162 -3.73 2.20 -30.53
N LEU A 163 -3.56 3.22 -31.38
CA LEU A 163 -3.18 2.99 -32.78
C LEU A 163 -1.76 2.39 -32.93
N PRO A 164 -0.72 2.86 -32.23
CA PRO A 164 0.59 2.17 -32.18
C PRO A 164 0.49 0.74 -31.66
N TYR A 165 -0.28 0.50 -30.59
CA TYR A 165 -0.50 -0.84 -30.05
C TYR A 165 -1.18 -1.76 -31.07
N ALA A 166 -2.22 -1.29 -31.75
CA ALA A 166 -2.95 -2.05 -32.77
C ALA A 166 -2.09 -2.40 -33.99
N ALA A 167 -1.19 -1.50 -34.43
CA ALA A 167 -0.23 -1.78 -35.49
C ALA A 167 0.77 -2.88 -35.07
N LYS A 168 1.34 -2.78 -33.87
CA LYS A 168 2.23 -3.79 -33.28
C LYS A 168 1.54 -5.14 -33.12
N PHE A 169 0.30 -5.14 -32.65
CA PHE A 169 -0.54 -6.34 -32.48
C PHE A 169 -0.88 -7.01 -33.83
N ALA A 170 -1.07 -6.20 -34.88
CA ALA A 170 -1.23 -6.69 -36.26
C ALA A 170 0.07 -7.18 -36.92
N GLY A 171 1.23 -6.98 -36.29
CA GLY A 171 2.54 -7.33 -36.85
C GLY A 171 2.97 -6.44 -38.02
N VAL A 172 2.47 -5.20 -38.10
CA VAL A 172 2.84 -4.22 -39.14
C VAL A 172 3.61 -3.04 -38.55
N PHE A 173 4.59 -2.52 -39.29
CA PHE A 173 5.26 -1.28 -38.90
C PHE A 173 4.46 -0.09 -39.41
N SER A 174 4.15 0.83 -38.50
CA SER A 174 3.47 2.09 -38.83
C SER A 174 4.35 3.32 -38.61
N ALA A 175 4.10 4.37 -39.38
CA ALA A 175 4.61 5.72 -39.15
C ALA A 175 3.46 6.73 -39.12
N THR A 176 3.68 7.90 -38.52
CA THR A 176 2.64 8.92 -38.36
C THR A 176 3.21 10.33 -38.49
N GLN A 177 2.47 11.21 -39.15
CA GLN A 177 2.65 12.66 -39.13
C GLN A 177 1.32 13.36 -38.85
N THR A 178 1.35 14.65 -38.50
CA THR A 178 0.12 15.43 -38.22
C THR A 178 0.31 16.90 -38.59
N VAL A 179 -0.69 17.45 -39.29
CA VAL A 179 -0.74 18.85 -39.75
C VAL A 179 -1.94 19.55 -39.09
N GLU A 180 -1.81 20.83 -38.75
CA GLU A 180 -2.95 21.62 -38.24
C GLU A 180 -3.71 22.33 -39.37
N SER A 181 -5.03 22.45 -39.22
CA SER A 181 -5.93 23.06 -40.20
C SER A 181 -6.89 24.05 -39.53
N PRO A 182 -7.13 25.24 -40.13
CA PRO A 182 -8.12 26.22 -39.64
C PRO A 182 -9.56 25.90 -40.06
N HIS A 183 -9.78 24.80 -40.79
CA HIS A 183 -11.10 24.35 -41.27
C HIS A 183 -11.69 23.30 -40.35
N THR A 184 -13.00 23.08 -40.39
CA THR A 184 -13.65 21.99 -39.63
C THR A 184 -13.24 20.60 -40.16
N PRO A 185 -13.32 19.53 -39.34
CA PRO A 185 -12.97 18.18 -39.80
C PRO A 185 -13.79 17.75 -41.03
N GLN A 186 -15.07 18.11 -41.11
CA GLN A 186 -15.94 17.79 -42.25
C GLN A 186 -15.54 18.52 -43.54
N GLU A 187 -15.12 19.79 -43.43
CA GLU A 187 -14.59 20.54 -44.59
C GLU A 187 -13.27 19.94 -45.07
N VAL A 188 -12.41 19.47 -44.16
CA VAL A 188 -11.17 18.77 -44.49
C VAL A 188 -11.44 17.44 -45.18
N GLU A 189 -12.27 16.56 -44.58
CA GLU A 189 -12.64 15.27 -45.19
C GLU A 189 -13.24 15.44 -46.59
N PHE A 190 -14.13 16.42 -46.77
CA PHE A 190 -14.69 16.75 -48.09
C PHE A 190 -13.61 17.20 -49.08
N CYS A 191 -12.63 18.00 -48.64
CA CYS A 191 -11.53 18.47 -49.48
C CYS A 191 -10.53 17.36 -49.87
N LEU A 192 -10.45 16.29 -49.07
CA LEU A 192 -9.57 15.14 -49.30
C LEU A 192 -10.26 13.99 -50.05
N THR A 193 -11.58 14.04 -50.26
CA THR A 193 -12.37 12.96 -50.88
C THR A 193 -11.89 12.58 -52.28
N ASP A 194 -11.36 13.54 -53.03
CA ASP A 194 -10.82 13.37 -54.40
C ASP A 194 -9.27 13.38 -54.47
N LEU A 195 -8.58 13.35 -53.33
CA LEU A 195 -7.12 13.21 -53.27
C LEU A 195 -6.73 11.72 -53.35
N PRO A 196 -5.91 11.28 -54.33
CA PRO A 196 -5.56 9.87 -54.48
C PRO A 196 -4.55 9.42 -53.42
N VAL A 197 -5.06 8.81 -52.34
CA VAL A 197 -4.25 8.24 -51.25
C VAL A 197 -3.53 6.96 -51.71
N PRO A 198 -2.21 6.81 -51.50
CA PRO A 198 -1.47 5.58 -51.79
C PRO A 198 -1.94 4.35 -51.01
N GLU A 199 -1.72 3.16 -51.57
CA GLU A 199 -1.89 1.91 -50.83
C GLU A 199 -0.92 1.86 -49.64
N GLY A 200 -1.44 1.48 -48.47
CA GLY A 200 -0.69 1.54 -47.20
C GLY A 200 -0.68 2.92 -46.52
N LEU A 201 -1.44 3.92 -47.00
CA LEU A 201 -1.60 5.23 -46.35
C LEU A 201 -3.08 5.49 -45.98
N ALA A 202 -3.32 6.17 -44.86
CA ALA A 202 -4.60 6.77 -44.51
C ALA A 202 -4.44 8.23 -44.08
N VAL A 203 -5.53 8.99 -44.19
CA VAL A 203 -5.62 10.39 -43.76
C VAL A 203 -6.90 10.57 -42.95
N SER A 204 -6.78 11.05 -41.71
CA SER A 204 -7.88 11.21 -40.76
C SER A 204 -7.91 12.63 -40.18
N ALA A 205 -9.06 13.30 -40.24
CA ALA A 205 -9.26 14.62 -39.65
C ALA A 205 -10.08 14.55 -38.36
N TYR A 206 -9.68 15.29 -37.33
CA TYR A 206 -10.33 15.34 -36.02
C TYR A 206 -10.09 16.71 -35.34
N SER A 207 -10.88 17.04 -34.32
CA SER A 207 -10.71 18.26 -33.52
C SER A 207 -9.95 17.95 -32.22
N ARG A 208 -8.99 18.81 -31.83
CA ARG A 208 -8.30 18.75 -30.53
C ARG A 208 -8.02 20.18 -30.07
N GLY A 209 -8.49 20.55 -28.88
CA GLY A 209 -8.30 21.89 -28.30
C GLY A 209 -8.93 23.06 -29.08
N GLY A 210 -9.93 22.80 -29.92
CA GLY A 210 -10.57 23.81 -30.79
C GLY A 210 -9.86 24.07 -32.12
N SER A 211 -8.78 23.34 -32.42
CA SER A 211 -8.13 23.29 -33.73
C SER A 211 -8.42 21.95 -34.42
N THR A 212 -8.50 21.93 -35.76
CA THR A 212 -8.55 20.67 -36.50
C THR A 212 -7.15 20.19 -36.78
N ARG A 213 -6.93 18.89 -36.58
CA ARG A 213 -5.69 18.20 -36.92
C ARG A 213 -5.97 17.14 -37.98
N VAL A 214 -5.01 16.99 -38.89
CA VAL A 214 -5.05 16.03 -39.99
C VAL A 214 -3.89 15.08 -39.78
N ARG A 215 -4.19 13.87 -39.31
CA ARG A 215 -3.21 12.80 -39.12
C ARG A 215 -3.00 12.07 -40.43
N LEU A 216 -1.75 11.80 -40.72
CA LEU A 216 -1.30 10.94 -41.80
C LEU A 216 -0.71 9.68 -41.14
N THR A 217 -1.22 8.50 -41.50
CA THR A 217 -0.70 7.22 -40.99
C THR A 217 -0.29 6.34 -42.16
N ALA A 218 0.93 5.82 -42.13
CA ALA A 218 1.46 4.88 -43.11
C ALA A 218 1.71 3.52 -42.48
N VAL A 219 1.62 2.45 -43.27
CA VAL A 219 2.05 1.09 -42.93
C VAL A 219 2.97 0.52 -44.01
N ALA A 220 4.01 -0.21 -43.60
CA ALA A 220 4.94 -0.85 -44.53
C ALA A 220 5.68 -2.04 -43.89
N GLY A 221 6.51 -2.72 -44.69
CA GLY A 221 7.38 -3.81 -44.23
C GLY A 221 8.51 -3.36 -43.29
N THR A 222 8.82 -2.07 -43.23
CA THR A 222 9.69 -1.46 -42.21
C THR A 222 9.16 -0.10 -41.78
N ARG A 223 9.48 0.35 -40.56
CA ARG A 223 9.13 1.70 -40.05
C ARG A 223 9.70 2.81 -40.95
N LYS A 224 10.87 2.59 -41.55
CA LYS A 224 11.54 3.53 -42.45
C LYS A 224 10.80 3.72 -43.78
N ASP A 225 10.26 2.64 -44.34
CA ASP A 225 9.47 2.71 -45.56
C ASP A 225 8.10 3.37 -45.29
N ALA A 226 7.50 3.11 -44.13
CA ALA A 226 6.30 3.81 -43.68
C ALA A 226 6.55 5.31 -43.50
N GLN A 227 7.68 5.69 -42.88
CA GLN A 227 8.07 7.10 -42.72
C GLN A 227 8.23 7.78 -44.09
N ALA A 228 8.90 7.13 -45.04
CA ALA A 228 9.06 7.65 -46.40
C ALA A 228 7.74 7.80 -47.19
N LEU A 229 6.74 6.95 -46.92
CA LEU A 229 5.38 7.10 -47.47
C LEU A 229 4.68 8.34 -46.89
N CYS A 230 4.84 8.63 -45.59
CA CYS A 230 4.36 9.87 -45.00
C CYS A 230 5.05 11.10 -45.62
N ASP A 231 6.39 11.12 -45.59
CA ASP A 231 7.22 12.24 -46.07
C ASP A 231 6.95 12.56 -47.56
N GLY A 232 6.71 11.54 -48.39
CA GLY A 232 6.40 11.69 -49.82
C GLY A 232 4.99 12.19 -50.14
N PHE A 233 4.04 12.07 -49.20
CA PHE A 233 2.65 12.51 -49.39
C PHE A 233 2.33 13.82 -48.66
N LEU A 234 3.03 14.13 -47.56
CA LEU A 234 2.83 15.33 -46.76
C LEU A 234 2.74 16.63 -47.60
N PRO A 235 3.61 16.91 -48.58
CA PRO A 235 3.53 18.16 -49.37
C PRO A 235 2.27 18.25 -50.24
N GLN A 236 1.71 17.11 -50.66
CA GLN A 236 0.47 17.06 -51.44
C GLN A 236 -0.74 17.32 -50.54
N LEU A 237 -0.71 16.83 -49.30
CA LEU A 237 -1.71 17.14 -48.28
C LEU A 237 -1.67 18.64 -47.93
N GLU A 238 -0.49 19.19 -47.62
CA GLU A 238 -0.32 20.61 -47.30
C GLU A 238 -0.77 21.52 -48.45
N GLU A 239 -0.47 21.18 -49.70
CA GLU A 239 -0.98 21.94 -50.86
C GLU A 239 -2.51 21.83 -50.98
N ARG A 240 -3.11 20.65 -50.76
CA ARG A 240 -4.57 20.47 -50.83
C ARG A 240 -5.29 21.27 -49.75
N LEU A 241 -4.77 21.29 -48.53
CA LEU A 241 -5.26 22.09 -47.41
C LEU A 241 -5.06 23.59 -47.65
N GLY A 242 -3.88 24.01 -48.10
CA GLY A 242 -3.57 25.42 -48.39
C GLY A 242 -4.38 26.04 -49.54
N ARG A 243 -5.03 25.21 -50.37
CA ARG A 243 -6.00 25.63 -51.39
C ARG A 243 -7.43 25.81 -50.87
N MET A 244 -7.71 25.45 -49.61
CA MET A 244 -9.00 25.74 -48.97
C MET A 244 -9.11 27.24 -48.71
N ALA A 245 -10.21 27.86 -49.15
CA ALA A 245 -10.45 29.27 -48.90
C ALA A 245 -10.74 29.49 -47.41
N ALA A 246 -9.90 30.27 -46.72
CA ALA A 246 -10.03 30.56 -45.29
C ALA A 246 -11.48 30.90 -44.91
N PRO A 247 -12.01 30.34 -43.79
CA PRO A 247 -13.42 30.45 -43.47
C PRO A 247 -13.84 31.92 -43.35
N PRO A 248 -15.04 32.30 -43.82
CA PRO A 248 -15.51 33.67 -43.67
C PRO A 248 -15.58 34.03 -42.17
N PRO A 249 -15.25 35.27 -41.79
CA PRO A 249 -15.40 35.70 -40.40
C PRO A 249 -16.86 35.46 -39.96
N PRO A 250 -17.09 35.03 -38.71
CA PRO A 250 -18.41 34.59 -38.27
C PRO A 250 -19.44 35.70 -38.52
N PRO A 251 -20.65 35.35 -39.03
CA PRO A 251 -21.64 36.34 -39.41
C PRO A 251 -22.00 37.22 -38.21
N PRO A 252 -22.27 38.52 -38.41
CA PRO A 252 -22.71 39.39 -37.33
C PRO A 252 -23.97 38.80 -36.70
N GLU A 253 -23.92 38.58 -35.38
CA GLU A 253 -25.06 38.12 -34.60
C GLU A 253 -26.25 39.07 -34.87
N ARG A 254 -27.43 38.51 -35.14
CA ARG A 254 -28.65 39.30 -35.37
C ARG A 254 -28.87 40.26 -34.20
N ASP A 255 -29.40 41.44 -34.50
CA ASP A 255 -29.73 42.52 -33.55
C ASP A 255 -30.45 42.01 -32.30
N THR A 256 -29.65 41.64 -31.31
CA THR A 256 -30.00 41.54 -29.90
C THR A 256 -29.31 42.73 -29.24
N PRO A 257 -30.01 43.48 -28.40
CA PRO A 257 -29.55 44.80 -27.98
C PRO A 257 -28.19 44.72 -27.30
N ASP A 258 -27.30 45.67 -27.63
CA ASP A 258 -25.86 45.57 -27.37
C ASP A 258 -25.55 45.27 -25.89
N LEU A 259 -25.00 44.08 -25.64
CA LEU A 259 -24.44 43.64 -24.35
C LEU A 259 -22.92 43.46 -24.41
N ARG A 260 -22.25 44.04 -25.41
CA ARG A 260 -20.79 44.22 -25.50
C ARG A 260 -20.37 45.58 -24.89
N GLU A 261 -21.21 46.62 -24.98
CA GLU A 261 -21.10 47.82 -24.13
C GLU A 261 -21.50 47.55 -22.66
N ALA A 262 -22.24 46.47 -22.39
CA ALA A 262 -22.64 46.12 -21.04
C ALA A 262 -21.51 45.47 -20.23
N SER A 263 -21.39 45.88 -18.96
CA SER A 263 -20.33 45.44 -18.05
C SER A 263 -20.25 43.91 -17.90
N PHE A 264 -19.06 43.40 -17.55
CA PHE A 264 -18.79 41.96 -17.33
C PHE A 264 -19.84 41.27 -16.45
N LEU A 265 -20.27 41.92 -15.35
CA LEU A 265 -21.33 41.44 -14.46
C LEU A 265 -22.68 41.24 -15.19
N THR A 266 -23.00 42.08 -16.16
CA THR A 266 -24.23 41.99 -16.98
C THR A 266 -24.17 40.78 -17.91
N ARG A 267 -23.00 40.48 -18.47
CA ARG A 267 -22.76 39.30 -19.32
C ARG A 267 -22.78 38.00 -18.52
N MET A 268 -22.13 37.95 -17.34
CA MET A 268 -22.28 36.81 -16.39
C MET A 268 -23.74 36.57 -16.00
N ARG A 269 -24.48 37.63 -15.63
CA ARG A 269 -25.91 37.52 -15.28
C ARG A 269 -26.76 37.00 -16.44
N ALA A 270 -26.38 37.24 -17.70
CA ALA A 270 -27.07 36.70 -18.87
C ALA A 270 -26.87 35.18 -19.04
N ALA A 271 -25.65 34.70 -18.79
CA ALA A 271 -25.28 33.29 -18.92
C ALA A 271 -25.83 32.43 -17.77
N ILE A 272 -25.86 32.96 -16.55
CA ILE A 272 -26.15 32.21 -15.32
C ILE A 272 -27.64 32.24 -14.94
N LEU A 273 -28.35 33.37 -15.13
CA LEU A 273 -29.75 33.49 -14.72
C LEU A 273 -30.72 33.22 -15.88
N PRO A 274 -31.78 32.41 -15.68
CA PRO A 274 -32.76 32.14 -16.73
C PRO A 274 -33.59 33.39 -17.06
N ARG A 275 -33.64 33.74 -18.35
CA ARG A 275 -34.38 34.89 -18.88
C ARG A 275 -35.74 34.46 -19.43
N LYS A 276 -36.68 35.40 -19.55
CA LYS A 276 -38.03 35.12 -20.08
C LYS A 276 -37.98 34.63 -21.54
N GLU A 277 -37.06 35.17 -22.34
CA GLU A 277 -36.85 34.82 -23.75
C GLU A 277 -36.09 33.49 -23.99
N ASP A 278 -35.37 32.95 -22.99
CA ASP A 278 -34.55 31.74 -23.19
C ASP A 278 -35.42 30.52 -23.64
N PRO A 279 -34.95 29.64 -24.54
CA PRO A 279 -35.67 28.41 -24.87
C PRO A 279 -35.74 27.46 -23.66
N LEU A 280 -36.70 26.51 -23.66
CA LEU A 280 -37.02 25.71 -22.48
C LEU A 280 -35.82 24.90 -21.95
N GLY A 281 -35.05 24.26 -22.84
CA GLY A 281 -33.84 23.53 -22.46
C GLY A 281 -32.76 24.43 -21.84
N GLU A 282 -32.59 25.65 -22.34
CA GLU A 282 -31.63 26.63 -21.80
C GLU A 282 -32.04 27.15 -20.42
N LYS A 283 -33.36 27.33 -20.19
CA LYS A 283 -33.90 27.62 -18.85
C LYS A 283 -33.61 26.49 -17.87
N ILE A 284 -33.82 25.23 -18.28
CA ILE A 284 -33.51 24.05 -17.45
C ILE A 284 -32.01 23.96 -17.17
N ARG A 285 -31.15 24.11 -18.19
CA ARG A 285 -29.69 24.10 -18.04
C ARG A 285 -29.20 25.14 -17.04
N LYS A 286 -29.69 26.38 -17.11
CA LYS A 286 -29.36 27.46 -16.17
C LYS A 286 -29.88 27.18 -14.75
N LEU A 287 -31.07 26.62 -14.60
CA LEU A 287 -31.62 26.23 -13.30
C LEU A 287 -30.83 25.08 -12.65
N VAL A 288 -30.43 24.07 -13.41
CA VAL A 288 -29.56 22.97 -12.94
C VAL A 288 -28.19 23.50 -12.55
N PHE A 289 -27.58 24.38 -13.35
CA PHE A 289 -26.31 25.03 -13.02
C PHE A 289 -26.41 25.87 -11.73
N LEU A 290 -27.49 26.64 -11.55
CA LEU A 290 -27.74 27.39 -10.32
C LEU A 290 -27.91 26.48 -9.10
N ALA A 291 -28.63 25.36 -9.24
CA ALA A 291 -28.79 24.38 -8.17
C ALA A 291 -27.44 23.74 -7.80
N ALA A 292 -26.66 23.29 -8.80
CA ALA A 292 -25.33 22.74 -8.59
C ALA A 292 -24.37 23.75 -7.92
N MET A 293 -24.41 25.02 -8.33
CA MET A 293 -23.62 26.10 -7.72
C MET A 293 -24.02 26.35 -6.25
N VAL A 294 -25.32 26.28 -5.93
CA VAL A 294 -25.80 26.37 -4.53
C VAL A 294 -25.35 25.16 -3.71
N CYS A 295 -25.43 23.95 -4.26
CA CYS A 295 -24.92 22.74 -3.59
C CYS A 295 -23.40 22.81 -3.36
N PHE A 296 -22.63 23.25 -4.36
CA PHE A 296 -21.18 23.43 -4.26
C PHE A 296 -20.78 24.47 -3.20
N LEU A 297 -21.46 25.62 -3.17
CA LEU A 297 -21.24 26.65 -2.15
C LEU A 297 -21.68 26.17 -0.75
N GLY A 298 -22.74 25.36 -0.65
CA GLY A 298 -23.17 24.71 0.59
C GLY A 298 -22.13 23.71 1.11
N ALA A 299 -21.63 22.81 0.25
CA ALA A 299 -20.58 21.86 0.59
C ALA A 299 -19.26 22.57 0.97
N GLY A 300 -18.85 23.59 0.20
CA GLY A 300 -17.64 24.36 0.48
C GLY A 300 -17.72 25.16 1.79
N THR A 301 -18.87 25.77 2.09
CA THR A 301 -19.06 26.46 3.39
C THR A 301 -19.16 25.50 4.56
N TYR A 302 -19.79 24.34 4.39
CA TYR A 302 -19.79 23.27 5.39
C TYR A 302 -18.38 22.75 5.67
N LEU A 303 -17.58 22.47 4.64
CA LEU A 303 -16.20 21.98 4.78
C LEU A 303 -15.27 23.05 5.38
N ALA A 304 -15.41 24.32 4.98
CA ALA A 304 -14.67 25.42 5.60
C ALA A 304 -15.02 25.57 7.10
N HIS A 305 -16.30 25.43 7.48
CA HIS A 305 -16.72 25.42 8.88
C HIS A 305 -16.20 24.19 9.64
N TYR A 306 -16.15 23.02 8.98
CA TYR A 306 -15.58 21.79 9.54
C TYR A 306 -14.09 21.96 9.91
N TYR A 307 -13.28 22.59 9.06
CA TYR A 307 -11.87 22.85 9.38
C TYR A 307 -11.68 24.02 10.34
N TYR A 308 -12.46 25.10 10.20
CA TYR A 308 -12.40 26.24 11.12
C TYR A 308 -12.69 25.83 12.57
N THR A 309 -13.73 25.03 12.80
CA THR A 309 -14.07 24.54 14.15
C THR A 309 -13.02 23.60 14.75
N ALA A 310 -12.28 22.85 13.92
CA ALA A 310 -11.14 22.05 14.39
C ALA A 310 -9.98 22.95 14.87
N TYR A 311 -9.64 23.96 14.06
CA TYR A 311 -8.57 24.91 14.38
C TYR A 311 -8.91 25.80 15.60
N GLU A 312 -10.14 26.30 15.69
CA GLU A 312 -10.63 27.10 16.81
C GLU A 312 -10.60 26.30 18.12
N ASN A 313 -10.96 25.00 18.07
CA ASN A 313 -10.88 24.11 19.21
C ASN A 313 -9.43 23.93 19.70
N LYS A 314 -8.48 23.62 18.79
CA LYS A 314 -7.07 23.48 19.16
C LYS A 314 -6.51 24.79 19.74
N SER A 315 -6.69 25.91 19.04
CA SER A 315 -6.20 27.22 19.48
C SER A 315 -6.83 27.70 20.80
N MET A 316 -7.98 27.15 21.19
CA MET A 316 -8.56 27.34 22.52
C MET A 316 -7.82 26.50 23.58
N ILE A 317 -7.59 25.21 23.34
CA ILE A 317 -6.86 24.34 24.28
C ILE A 317 -5.43 24.85 24.50
N ASP A 318 -4.68 25.16 23.43
CA ASP A 318 -3.32 25.73 23.50
C ASP A 318 -3.29 27.01 24.37
N ARG A 319 -4.36 27.80 24.36
CA ARG A 319 -4.50 29.02 25.18
C ARG A 319 -4.87 28.72 26.64
N LEU A 320 -5.69 27.70 26.90
CA LEU A 320 -6.07 27.29 28.25
C LEU A 320 -4.89 26.64 28.98
N GLU A 321 -4.09 25.83 28.28
CA GLU A 321 -2.82 25.31 28.81
C GLU A 321 -1.89 26.45 29.23
N GLY A 322 -1.71 27.46 28.35
CA GLY A 322 -0.88 28.64 28.63
C GLY A 322 -1.32 29.52 29.82
N ILE A 323 -2.44 29.19 30.49
CA ILE A 323 -2.89 29.81 31.74
C ILE A 323 -3.20 28.80 32.86
N LYS A 324 -2.96 27.49 32.67
CA LYS A 324 -3.37 26.43 33.64
C LYS A 324 -2.73 26.55 35.01
N ASP A 325 -1.59 27.25 35.08
CA ASP A 325 -0.81 27.47 36.30
C ASP A 325 -0.81 28.93 36.81
N ASN A 326 -1.71 29.78 36.28
CA ASN A 326 -1.74 31.21 36.60
C ASN A 326 -2.57 31.52 37.87
N SER A 327 -1.86 31.58 39.00
CA SER A 327 -2.41 31.91 40.32
C SER A 327 -2.53 33.40 40.65
N ASP A 328 -2.11 34.31 39.75
CA ASP A 328 -2.18 35.76 39.98
C ASP A 328 -3.61 36.35 39.80
N VAL A 329 -4.60 35.52 39.42
CA VAL A 329 -5.98 35.93 39.14
C VAL A 329 -6.86 35.83 40.39
N SER A 330 -7.24 36.99 40.95
CA SER A 330 -8.12 37.09 42.12
C SER A 330 -9.61 36.93 41.75
N VAL A 331 -10.09 35.70 41.60
CA VAL A 331 -11.50 35.41 41.24
C VAL A 331 -12.47 35.59 42.42
N SER A 332 -13.58 36.30 42.17
CA SER A 332 -14.62 36.55 43.17
C SER A 332 -15.52 35.32 43.37
N GLY A 333 -15.34 34.61 44.49
CA GLY A 333 -16.12 33.41 44.82
C GLY A 333 -15.42 32.09 44.49
N TYR A 334 -14.10 32.12 44.29
CA TYR A 334 -13.28 30.92 44.17
C TYR A 334 -13.44 30.01 45.41
N PRO A 335 -13.68 28.69 45.27
CA PRO A 335 -13.91 27.80 46.40
C PRO A 335 -12.72 27.66 47.35
N GLU A 336 -12.99 27.62 48.65
CA GLU A 336 -11.97 27.35 49.67
C GLU A 336 -11.48 25.90 49.56
N GLY A 337 -10.17 25.72 49.45
CA GLY A 337 -9.52 24.41 49.25
C GLY A 337 -9.15 24.09 47.80
N TYR A 338 -9.56 24.90 46.80
CA TYR A 338 -9.08 24.72 45.43
C TYR A 338 -7.60 25.14 45.29
N LEU A 339 -6.84 24.42 44.46
CA LEU A 339 -5.43 24.69 44.15
C LEU A 339 -5.27 26.03 43.39
N PRO A 340 -4.55 27.03 43.94
CA PRO A 340 -4.50 28.39 43.37
C PRO A 340 -4.10 28.48 41.89
N ARG A 341 -3.34 27.50 41.38
CA ARG A 341 -2.93 27.39 39.98
C ARG A 341 -4.11 27.47 39.00
N PHE A 342 -5.26 26.90 39.36
CA PHE A 342 -6.46 26.84 38.53
C PHE A 342 -7.35 28.09 38.58
N ALA A 343 -6.97 29.15 39.31
CA ALA A 343 -7.80 30.35 39.44
C ALA A 343 -8.15 30.98 38.08
N ALA A 344 -7.18 31.12 37.16
CA ALA A 344 -7.40 31.67 35.83
C ALA A 344 -8.33 30.84 34.93
N LEU A 345 -8.40 29.52 35.12
CA LEU A 345 -9.31 28.64 34.38
C LEU A 345 -10.74 28.69 34.96
N TYR A 346 -10.88 28.78 36.28
CA TYR A 346 -12.18 28.89 36.95
C TYR A 346 -12.91 30.20 36.66
N ASP A 347 -12.18 31.31 36.43
CA ASP A 347 -12.75 32.59 35.97
C ASP A 347 -13.43 32.48 34.59
N ILE A 348 -12.99 31.52 33.76
CA ILE A 348 -13.55 31.21 32.45
C ILE A 348 -14.71 30.22 32.57
N ASN A 349 -14.55 29.16 33.37
CA ASN A 349 -15.60 28.17 33.62
C ASN A 349 -15.61 27.65 35.07
N PRO A 350 -16.63 28.00 35.87
CA PRO A 350 -16.82 27.49 37.23
C PRO A 350 -17.10 25.99 37.36
N ASP A 351 -17.45 25.29 36.27
CA ASP A 351 -17.64 23.83 36.26
C ASP A 351 -16.31 23.05 36.13
N LEU A 352 -15.15 23.74 36.15
CA LEU A 352 -13.81 23.14 36.15
C LEU A 352 -13.60 22.24 37.37
N VAL A 353 -13.16 21.00 37.13
CA VAL A 353 -12.85 20.00 38.18
C VAL A 353 -11.42 19.46 38.15
N GLY A 354 -10.65 19.74 37.11
CA GLY A 354 -9.21 19.44 37.09
C GLY A 354 -8.55 19.65 35.72
N TRP A 355 -7.32 19.14 35.59
CA TRP A 355 -6.56 19.06 34.35
C TRP A 355 -6.06 17.63 34.13
N LEU A 356 -6.24 17.11 32.92
CA LEU A 356 -5.85 15.75 32.52
C LEU A 356 -4.73 15.82 31.47
N GLU A 357 -3.60 15.17 31.76
CA GLU A 357 -2.43 15.14 30.89
C GLU A 357 -1.88 13.71 30.79
N ILE A 358 -1.47 13.29 29.58
CA ILE A 358 -0.72 12.06 29.36
C ILE A 358 0.59 12.44 28.66
N PRO A 359 1.73 12.47 29.38
CA PRO A 359 2.99 13.00 28.89
C PRO A 359 3.44 12.39 27.55
N GLY A 360 3.72 13.26 26.57
CA GLY A 360 4.15 12.87 25.22
C GLY A 360 3.03 12.58 24.21
N THR A 361 1.77 12.71 24.60
CA THR A 361 0.59 12.53 23.72
C THR A 361 -0.09 13.86 23.38
N LEU A 362 -1.17 13.84 22.61
CA LEU A 362 -2.06 15.01 22.43
C LEU A 362 -3.06 15.24 23.58
N ILE A 363 -3.05 14.41 24.63
CA ILE A 363 -3.99 14.50 25.76
C ILE A 363 -3.43 15.44 26.82
N ASN A 364 -3.94 16.67 26.82
CA ASN A 364 -3.52 17.77 27.69
C ASN A 364 -4.69 18.79 27.75
N PHE A 365 -5.68 18.52 28.60
CA PHE A 365 -7.00 19.18 28.56
C PHE A 365 -7.53 19.56 29.94
N PRO A 366 -8.32 20.64 30.07
CA PRO A 366 -9.14 20.87 31.25
C PRO A 366 -10.27 19.83 31.31
N VAL A 367 -10.64 19.44 32.53
CA VAL A 367 -11.77 18.55 32.81
C VAL A 367 -12.85 19.35 33.55
N VAL A 368 -14.10 19.20 33.10
CA VAL A 368 -15.29 19.86 33.67
C VAL A 368 -16.29 18.84 34.21
N GLN A 369 -17.25 19.26 35.03
CA GLN A 369 -18.32 18.38 35.51
C GLN A 369 -19.70 19.00 35.29
N GLY A 370 -20.52 18.34 34.46
CA GLY A 370 -21.90 18.74 34.20
C GLY A 370 -22.87 18.24 35.26
N LYS A 371 -24.15 18.62 35.10
CA LYS A 371 -25.27 18.03 35.88
C LYS A 371 -25.77 16.69 35.31
N ASP A 372 -25.20 16.30 34.18
CA ASP A 372 -25.47 15.11 33.40
C ASP A 372 -24.25 14.83 32.50
N ASN A 373 -24.20 13.63 31.90
CA ASN A 373 -23.13 13.19 30.99
C ASN A 373 -23.38 13.58 29.51
N GLU A 374 -24.32 14.49 29.21
CA GLU A 374 -24.58 14.98 27.84
C GLU A 374 -24.14 16.44 27.63
N TYR A 375 -24.10 17.25 28.69
CA TYR A 375 -23.94 18.70 28.59
C TYR A 375 -22.64 19.11 27.91
N TYR A 376 -21.50 18.60 28.38
CA TYR A 376 -20.16 18.87 27.86
C TYR A 376 -19.74 17.95 26.71
N LEU A 377 -20.49 16.87 26.46
CA LEU A 377 -20.35 16.04 25.26
C LEU A 377 -20.59 16.83 23.96
N LYS A 378 -21.22 18.02 24.03
CA LYS A 378 -21.53 18.88 22.87
C LYS A 378 -21.11 20.34 23.09
N ARG A 379 -20.19 20.62 24.03
CA ARG A 379 -19.73 21.97 24.38
C ARG A 379 -18.25 22.08 24.62
N ASP A 380 -17.66 23.20 24.22
CA ASP A 380 -16.32 23.57 24.64
C ASP A 380 -16.29 24.22 26.04
N PHE A 381 -15.06 24.43 26.54
CA PHE A 381 -14.80 24.95 27.87
C PHE A 381 -15.42 26.33 28.13
N ASN A 382 -15.85 27.09 27.10
CA ASN A 382 -16.52 28.39 27.23
C ASN A 382 -18.07 28.30 27.16
N ASP A 383 -18.67 27.13 27.41
CA ASP A 383 -20.11 26.83 27.27
C ASP A 383 -20.69 27.08 25.86
N LYS A 384 -19.85 27.04 24.82
CA LYS A 384 -20.31 27.15 23.43
C LYS A 384 -20.55 25.78 22.83
N GLN A 385 -21.57 25.66 21.99
CA GLN A 385 -21.84 24.44 21.22
C GLN A 385 -20.65 24.10 20.31
N ASN A 386 -20.02 22.95 20.55
CA ASN A 386 -18.81 22.52 19.86
C ASN A 386 -18.82 20.99 19.71
N ARG A 387 -18.51 20.50 18.50
CA ARG A 387 -18.54 19.07 18.16
C ARG A 387 -17.51 18.22 18.91
N HIS A 388 -16.39 18.82 19.34
CA HIS A 388 -15.31 18.12 20.03
C HIS A 388 -15.64 17.89 21.52
N GLY A 389 -16.63 18.62 22.05
CA GLY A 389 -16.93 18.65 23.47
C GLY A 389 -15.77 19.20 24.31
N THR A 390 -15.81 18.87 25.60
CA THR A 390 -14.73 19.04 26.58
C THR A 390 -14.67 17.73 27.37
N PRO A 391 -13.49 17.19 27.74
CA PRO A 391 -13.44 16.03 28.62
C PRO A 391 -14.16 16.32 29.94
N PHE A 392 -14.99 15.38 30.40
CA PHE A 392 -15.82 15.62 31.58
C PHE A 392 -15.85 14.44 32.54
N LEU A 393 -15.81 14.76 33.83
CA LEU A 393 -16.01 13.81 34.93
C LEU A 393 -17.49 13.44 35.01
N ASP A 394 -17.80 12.19 35.35
CA ASP A 394 -19.17 11.72 35.54
C ASP A 394 -19.93 12.59 36.55
N PHE A 395 -21.17 12.97 36.23
CA PHE A 395 -22.00 13.83 37.08
C PHE A 395 -22.29 13.26 38.49
N ARG A 396 -22.04 11.97 38.72
CA ARG A 396 -22.21 11.28 40.00
C ARG A 396 -20.95 11.32 40.88
N ASN A 397 -19.76 11.51 40.30
CA ASN A 397 -18.51 11.48 41.05
C ASN A 397 -18.36 12.70 41.97
N SER A 398 -17.67 12.52 43.09
CA SER A 398 -17.27 13.55 44.04
C SER A 398 -15.74 13.72 44.03
N LEU A 399 -15.26 14.93 44.34
CA LEU A 399 -13.82 15.21 44.49
C LEU A 399 -13.46 15.76 45.88
N ASN A 400 -14.40 16.37 46.59
CA ASN A 400 -14.23 16.80 48.00
C ASN A 400 -14.06 15.61 48.96
N SER A 401 -14.55 14.45 48.53
CA SER A 401 -14.36 13.13 49.11
C SER A 401 -14.32 12.20 47.91
N PRO A 402 -13.14 11.93 47.33
CA PRO A 402 -13.03 11.17 46.08
C PRO A 402 -13.63 9.78 46.24
N ASP A 403 -14.37 9.35 45.23
CA ASP A 403 -14.87 7.98 45.13
C ASP A 403 -13.72 7.01 44.77
N ASP A 404 -13.90 5.71 45.03
CA ASP A 404 -12.90 4.68 44.71
C ASP A 404 -12.51 4.64 43.21
N ASN A 405 -13.38 5.11 42.31
CA ASN A 405 -13.12 5.23 40.87
C ASN A 405 -13.73 6.52 40.28
N LEU A 406 -12.88 7.38 39.74
CA LEU A 406 -13.26 8.58 38.98
C LEU A 406 -13.40 8.25 37.50
N VAL A 407 -14.56 8.50 36.88
CA VAL A 407 -14.80 8.19 35.47
C VAL A 407 -14.83 9.46 34.62
N ILE A 408 -13.86 9.62 33.72
CA ILE A 408 -13.77 10.76 32.79
C ILE A 408 -14.07 10.29 31.37
N TYR A 409 -14.99 10.99 30.71
CA TYR A 409 -15.39 10.75 29.32
C TYR A 409 -14.80 11.80 28.37
N GLY A 410 -14.43 11.36 27.17
CA GLY A 410 -14.01 12.26 26.09
C GLY A 410 -14.32 11.68 24.72
N HIS A 411 -14.48 12.54 23.71
CA HIS A 411 -14.69 12.09 22.32
C HIS A 411 -13.40 11.53 21.71
N ASN A 412 -13.53 10.47 20.91
CA ASN A 412 -12.51 10.01 19.99
C ASN A 412 -12.72 10.76 18.67
N MET A 413 -11.88 11.76 18.39
CA MET A 413 -11.97 12.55 17.17
C MET A 413 -11.01 12.02 16.10
N ARG A 414 -11.50 11.87 14.87
CA ARG A 414 -10.71 11.37 13.72
C ARG A 414 -9.52 12.25 13.32
N ASP A 415 -9.42 13.46 13.85
CA ASP A 415 -8.29 14.38 13.70
C ASP A 415 -7.26 14.26 14.84
N GLY A 416 -7.41 13.28 15.73
CA GLY A 416 -6.53 13.02 16.88
C GLY A 416 -6.80 13.90 18.10
N GLN A 417 -7.74 14.85 18.03
CA GLN A 417 -8.09 15.69 19.18
C GLN A 417 -8.87 14.90 20.25
N MET A 418 -8.94 15.49 21.45
CA MET A 418 -9.63 14.90 22.62
C MET A 418 -9.05 13.52 22.94
N PHE A 419 -9.88 12.50 23.16
CA PHE A 419 -9.44 11.15 23.53
C PHE A 419 -9.07 10.29 22.29
N GLY A 420 -8.80 10.89 21.12
CA GLY A 420 -8.32 10.17 19.94
C GLY A 420 -7.04 9.36 20.20
N ASP A 421 -6.14 9.90 21.04
CA ASP A 421 -4.91 9.20 21.43
C ASP A 421 -5.14 8.02 22.41
N ILE A 422 -6.27 7.97 23.13
CA ILE A 422 -6.60 6.83 24.02
C ILE A 422 -6.70 5.52 23.23
N VAL A 423 -7.16 5.58 21.97
CA VAL A 423 -7.28 4.40 21.09
C VAL A 423 -5.92 3.73 20.84
N LYS A 424 -4.82 4.48 20.91
CA LYS A 424 -3.46 3.96 20.69
C LYS A 424 -3.02 2.96 21.77
N TYR A 425 -3.62 2.98 22.96
CA TYR A 425 -3.32 2.03 24.04
C TYR A 425 -3.67 0.57 23.73
N GLN A 426 -4.38 0.27 22.64
CA GLN A 426 -4.49 -1.10 22.13
C GLN A 426 -3.15 -1.68 21.64
N LYS A 427 -2.11 -0.85 21.46
CA LYS A 427 -0.76 -1.26 21.08
C LYS A 427 0.15 -1.28 22.30
N LEU A 428 0.84 -2.40 22.52
CA LEU A 428 1.78 -2.58 23.61
C LEU A 428 2.83 -1.46 23.68
N ASP A 429 3.42 -1.10 22.55
CA ASP A 429 4.53 -0.14 22.50
C ASP A 429 4.10 1.26 22.97
N PHE A 430 2.86 1.68 22.65
CA PHE A 430 2.30 2.95 23.12
C PHE A 430 2.06 2.96 24.63
N TYR A 431 1.63 1.84 25.23
CA TYR A 431 1.63 1.70 26.69
C TYR A 431 3.05 1.77 27.27
N LYS A 432 4.05 1.17 26.61
CA LYS A 432 5.45 1.20 27.10
C LYS A 432 6.05 2.60 27.08
N GLU A 433 5.64 3.44 26.13
CA GLU A 433 6.03 4.85 26.01
C GLU A 433 5.23 5.77 26.95
N HIS A 434 3.95 5.49 27.20
CA HIS A 434 3.03 6.34 27.97
C HIS A 434 2.31 5.61 29.13
N PRO A 435 2.99 4.98 30.10
CA PRO A 435 2.36 4.14 31.14
C PRO A 435 1.70 4.90 32.31
N VAL A 436 1.76 6.24 32.31
CA VAL A 436 1.30 7.12 33.39
C VAL A 436 0.37 8.20 32.85
N ILE A 437 -0.68 8.51 33.62
CA ILE A 437 -1.65 9.57 33.40
C ILE A 437 -1.55 10.53 34.58
N THR A 438 -1.44 11.83 34.34
CA THR A 438 -1.52 12.84 35.40
C THR A 438 -2.92 13.45 35.38
N PHE A 439 -3.63 13.42 36.51
CA PHE A 439 -4.91 14.09 36.68
C PHE A 439 -4.89 14.96 37.93
N ASP A 440 -4.57 16.23 37.72
CA ASP A 440 -4.56 17.24 38.76
C ASP A 440 -6.00 17.72 38.98
N SER A 441 -6.67 17.18 40.01
CA SER A 441 -7.99 17.65 40.39
C SER A 441 -7.90 19.05 41.00
N VAL A 442 -9.01 19.80 41.02
CA VAL A 442 -9.03 21.12 41.68
C VAL A 442 -8.60 21.11 43.15
N PHE A 443 -8.51 19.95 43.82
CA PHE A 443 -8.03 19.83 45.21
C PHE A 443 -6.62 19.27 45.37
N GLN A 444 -6.12 18.44 44.44
CA GLN A 444 -4.86 17.71 44.61
C GLN A 444 -4.19 17.39 43.27
N GLU A 445 -2.87 17.46 43.25
CA GLU A 445 -2.03 17.00 42.13
C GLU A 445 -1.81 15.49 42.26
N ALA A 446 -1.94 14.72 41.17
CA ALA A 446 -1.93 13.26 41.24
C ALA A 446 -1.54 12.55 39.92
N ASP A 447 -0.54 11.68 40.03
CA ASP A 447 -0.19 10.70 38.99
C ASP A 447 -0.95 9.37 39.20
N TYR A 448 -1.27 8.71 38.09
CA TYR A 448 -1.96 7.43 38.01
C TYR A 448 -1.24 6.48 37.03
N LYS A 449 -0.94 5.26 37.48
CA LYS A 449 -0.29 4.20 36.68
C LYS A 449 -1.34 3.37 35.96
N ILE A 450 -1.23 3.18 34.65
CA ILE A 450 -2.22 2.40 33.88
C ILE A 450 -2.14 0.92 34.29
N VAL A 451 -3.27 0.36 34.72
CA VAL A 451 -3.42 -1.03 35.20
C VAL A 451 -4.12 -1.92 34.18
N SER A 452 -5.11 -1.39 33.44
CA SER A 452 -5.87 -2.15 32.44
C SER A 452 -6.29 -1.28 31.24
N VAL A 453 -6.34 -1.90 30.06
CA VAL A 453 -6.84 -1.31 28.81
C VAL A 453 -7.77 -2.32 28.15
N PHE A 454 -9.07 -2.02 28.00
CA PHE A 454 -10.03 -2.98 27.45
C PHE A 454 -11.10 -2.36 26.55
N VAL A 455 -11.56 -3.16 25.58
CA VAL A 455 -12.73 -2.84 24.75
C VAL A 455 -14.00 -3.32 25.46
N ALA A 456 -15.04 -2.50 25.45
CA ALA A 456 -16.35 -2.78 26.02
C ALA A 456 -17.47 -2.39 25.05
N SER A 457 -18.66 -2.93 25.25
CA SER A 457 -19.89 -2.53 24.55
C SER A 457 -20.77 -1.73 25.49
N ALA A 458 -21.39 -0.64 25.02
CA ALA A 458 -22.35 0.12 25.81
C ALA A 458 -23.70 -0.60 26.05
N ALA A 459 -23.88 -1.81 25.50
CA ALA A 459 -25.11 -2.60 25.57
C ALA A 459 -24.94 -3.94 26.33
N GLU A 460 -23.84 -4.14 27.05
CA GLU A 460 -23.49 -5.43 27.69
C GLU A 460 -23.42 -5.38 29.23
N SER A 461 -23.33 -6.57 29.83
CA SER A 461 -23.52 -6.80 31.27
C SER A 461 -22.41 -6.26 32.19
N PHE A 462 -21.26 -5.83 31.63
CA PHE A 462 -20.18 -5.22 32.42
C PHE A 462 -20.23 -3.69 32.32
N GLU A 463 -21.14 -3.10 33.10
CA GLU A 463 -21.32 -1.65 33.24
C GLU A 463 -20.15 -1.02 34.04
N TYR A 464 -18.93 -1.05 33.52
CA TYR A 464 -17.72 -0.57 34.20
C TYR A 464 -17.84 0.89 34.68
N HIS A 465 -18.60 1.72 33.95
CA HIS A 465 -18.93 3.11 34.29
C HIS A 465 -19.91 3.27 35.46
N ASN A 466 -20.42 2.19 36.05
CA ASN A 466 -21.28 2.21 37.24
C ASN A 466 -20.52 1.81 38.52
N PHE A 467 -19.29 1.32 38.41
CA PHE A 467 -18.39 1.17 39.55
C PHE A 467 -17.76 2.53 39.87
N LEU A 468 -18.29 3.22 40.87
CA LEU A 468 -17.76 4.48 41.40
C LEU A 468 -17.19 4.30 42.82
N ASN A 469 -17.91 3.58 43.69
CA ASN A 469 -17.45 3.13 45.00
C ASN A 469 -17.74 1.64 45.16
N ALA A 470 -16.88 0.92 45.87
CA ALA A 470 -17.09 -0.48 46.25
C ALA A 470 -18.04 -0.60 47.44
N ALA A 471 -18.90 -1.62 47.45
CA ALA A 471 -19.70 -1.94 48.63
C ALA A 471 -18.86 -2.58 49.77
N ASP A 472 -17.83 -3.36 49.42
CA ASP A 472 -16.85 -3.97 50.31
C ASP A 472 -15.57 -4.40 49.55
N GLU A 473 -14.55 -4.90 50.27
CA GLU A 473 -13.28 -5.43 49.72
C GLU A 473 -13.50 -6.44 48.58
N ASN A 474 -14.49 -7.31 48.71
CA ASN A 474 -14.79 -8.35 47.74
C ASN A 474 -15.60 -7.80 46.55
N ASP A 475 -16.31 -6.68 46.70
CA ASP A 475 -16.90 -5.93 45.60
C ASP A 475 -15.83 -5.19 44.77
N PHE A 476 -14.86 -4.57 45.44
CA PHE A 476 -13.69 -3.95 44.80
C PHE A 476 -12.88 -4.97 43.98
N TYR A 477 -12.49 -6.11 44.57
CA TYR A 477 -11.71 -7.11 43.83
C TYR A 477 -12.49 -7.78 42.69
N LYS A 478 -13.84 -7.85 42.72
CA LYS A 478 -14.62 -8.24 41.53
C LYS A 478 -14.41 -7.26 40.37
N PHE A 479 -14.44 -5.96 40.61
CA PHE A 479 -14.19 -4.97 39.56
C PHE A 479 -12.76 -5.10 39.01
N VAL A 480 -11.78 -5.26 39.90
CA VAL A 480 -10.36 -5.50 39.55
C VAL A 480 -10.20 -6.77 38.68
N ASP A 481 -10.82 -7.89 39.07
CA ASP A 481 -10.84 -9.12 38.27
C ASP A 481 -11.49 -8.89 36.90
N GLU A 482 -12.65 -8.23 36.85
CA GLU A 482 -13.37 -7.98 35.62
C GLU A 482 -12.59 -7.04 34.66
N ILE A 483 -11.82 -6.07 35.15
CA ILE A 483 -10.96 -5.23 34.27
C ILE A 483 -9.66 -5.93 33.86
N TYR A 484 -9.04 -6.77 34.71
CA TYR A 484 -7.81 -7.47 34.33
C TYR A 484 -8.08 -8.58 33.30
N ASN A 485 -9.15 -9.36 33.49
CA ASN A 485 -9.48 -10.44 32.56
C ASN A 485 -9.89 -9.92 31.17
N ARG A 486 -10.35 -8.66 31.07
CA ARG A 486 -10.62 -7.97 29.79
C ARG A 486 -9.42 -7.22 29.22
N SER A 487 -8.35 -7.02 30.01
CA SER A 487 -7.22 -6.17 29.60
C SER A 487 -6.50 -6.77 28.39
N LEU A 488 -6.33 -5.96 27.35
CA LEU A 488 -5.53 -6.27 26.17
C LEU A 488 -4.03 -6.36 26.50
N ILE A 489 -3.59 -5.71 27.58
CA ILE A 489 -2.20 -5.63 28.02
C ILE A 489 -2.10 -6.12 29.47
N ASP A 490 -1.20 -7.06 29.72
CA ASP A 490 -0.69 -7.33 31.06
C ASP A 490 0.37 -6.28 31.37
N THR A 491 -0.01 -5.33 32.21
CA THR A 491 0.75 -4.11 32.55
C THR A 491 1.84 -4.36 33.59
N GLY A 492 1.70 -5.42 34.40
CA GLY A 492 2.52 -5.69 35.58
C GLY A 492 2.29 -4.76 36.77
N VAL A 493 1.34 -3.81 36.69
CA VAL A 493 1.01 -2.88 37.77
C VAL A 493 -0.02 -3.54 38.70
N ASP A 494 0.18 -3.40 40.01
CA ASP A 494 -0.68 -3.99 41.04
C ASP A 494 -1.87 -3.08 41.41
N VAL A 495 -2.91 -3.66 42.00
CA VAL A 495 -4.04 -2.94 42.63
C VAL A 495 -4.41 -3.66 43.94
N GLU A 496 -4.54 -2.91 45.01
CA GLU A 496 -4.91 -3.35 46.36
C GLU A 496 -6.19 -2.63 46.82
N TYR A 497 -6.94 -3.24 47.73
CA TYR A 497 -8.17 -2.64 48.26
C TYR A 497 -7.90 -1.34 49.02
N GLY A 498 -8.57 -0.26 48.61
CA GLY A 498 -8.39 1.10 49.12
C GLY A 498 -7.49 2.00 48.27
N ASP A 499 -7.03 1.52 47.11
CA ASP A 499 -6.44 2.36 46.07
C ASP A 499 -7.52 3.16 45.31
N GLU A 500 -7.26 4.46 45.10
CA GLU A 500 -8.07 5.32 44.22
C GLU A 500 -7.80 4.99 42.73
N LEU A 501 -8.84 4.82 41.93
CA LEU A 501 -8.79 4.53 40.50
C LEU A 501 -9.26 5.71 39.63
N LEU A 502 -8.77 5.74 38.39
CA LEU A 502 -9.16 6.67 37.33
C LEU A 502 -9.49 5.88 36.07
N THR A 503 -10.70 6.03 35.55
CA THR A 503 -11.17 5.39 34.31
C THR A 503 -11.37 6.44 33.23
N LEU A 504 -10.57 6.40 32.15
CA LEU A 504 -10.80 7.18 30.94
C LEU A 504 -11.64 6.36 29.94
N SER A 505 -12.75 6.91 29.45
CA SER A 505 -13.67 6.24 28.52
C SER A 505 -13.88 7.04 27.23
N THR A 506 -13.77 6.37 26.08
CA THR A 506 -14.06 6.96 24.77
C THR A 506 -14.74 6.01 23.79
N CYS A 507 -15.33 6.55 22.72
CA CYS A 507 -15.87 5.77 21.60
C CYS A 507 -14.76 5.13 20.78
N THR A 508 -15.00 3.97 20.20
CA THR A 508 -14.12 3.37 19.19
C THR A 508 -14.94 2.66 18.10
N TYR A 509 -14.31 2.08 17.09
CA TYR A 509 -14.94 1.77 15.80
C TYR A 509 -14.89 0.30 15.38
N GLU A 510 -14.54 -0.62 16.29
CA GLU A 510 -14.51 -2.06 16.05
C GLU A 510 -15.92 -2.65 15.86
N PHE A 511 -16.93 -2.06 16.50
CA PHE A 511 -18.34 -2.43 16.34
C PHE A 511 -19.26 -1.28 16.79
N THR A 512 -20.57 -1.42 16.54
CA THR A 512 -21.58 -0.43 16.95
C THR A 512 -21.60 -0.24 18.47
N ASP A 513 -21.50 1.01 18.92
CA ASP A 513 -21.42 1.39 20.35
C ASP A 513 -20.22 0.81 21.13
N ALA A 514 -19.13 0.48 20.41
CA ALA A 514 -17.85 0.13 21.01
C ALA A 514 -17.23 1.28 21.83
N ARG A 515 -16.65 0.91 22.96
CA ARG A 515 -15.93 1.79 23.90
C ARG A 515 -14.55 1.22 24.20
N LEU A 516 -13.56 2.10 24.30
CA LEU A 516 -12.27 1.75 24.88
C LEU A 516 -12.18 2.42 26.26
N ALA A 517 -11.84 1.62 27.26
CA ALA A 517 -11.61 2.05 28.63
C ALA A 517 -10.14 1.84 29.00
N VAL A 518 -9.53 2.87 29.60
CA VAL A 518 -8.20 2.79 30.22
C VAL A 518 -8.40 3.05 31.71
N VAL A 519 -8.03 2.08 32.55
CA VAL A 519 -8.11 2.20 34.01
C VAL A 519 -6.70 2.33 34.56
N ALA A 520 -6.50 3.29 35.45
CA ALA A 520 -5.24 3.60 36.09
C ALA A 520 -5.39 3.72 37.61
N ARG A 521 -4.39 3.27 38.37
CA ARG A 521 -4.31 3.36 39.83
C ARG A 521 -3.51 4.60 40.25
N LYS A 522 -4.03 5.40 41.18
CA LYS A 522 -3.30 6.52 41.79
C LYS A 522 -1.99 6.06 42.44
N VAL A 523 -0.92 6.82 42.24
CA VAL A 523 0.39 6.55 42.86
C VAL A 523 0.27 6.68 44.38
N ARG A 524 0.66 5.63 45.12
CA ARG A 524 0.53 5.58 46.59
C ARG A 524 1.52 6.55 47.26
N HIS A 525 1.21 6.98 48.48
CA HIS A 525 2.08 7.92 49.19
C HIS A 525 3.48 7.34 49.46
N GLY A 526 4.50 7.92 48.79
CA GLY A 526 5.89 7.45 48.85
C GLY A 526 6.29 6.44 47.77
N GLU A 527 5.37 6.08 46.86
CA GLU A 527 5.65 5.31 45.65
C GLU A 527 6.22 6.23 44.55
N SER A 528 7.09 5.71 43.68
CA SER A 528 7.53 6.43 42.48
C SER A 528 6.47 6.32 41.38
N ALA A 529 6.15 7.42 40.69
CA ALA A 529 5.24 7.42 39.54
C ALA A 529 5.75 6.57 38.36
N THR A 530 7.08 6.39 38.24
CA THR A 530 7.70 5.55 37.21
C THR A 530 7.19 4.11 37.22
N VAL A 531 6.93 3.55 36.04
CA VAL A 531 6.54 2.15 35.81
C VAL A 531 7.67 1.42 35.09
N ASP A 532 8.01 0.20 35.52
CA ASP A 532 8.88 -0.69 34.74
C ASP A 532 8.04 -1.43 33.70
N THR A 533 8.07 -0.94 32.45
CA THR A 533 7.30 -1.49 31.34
C THR A 533 8.03 -2.63 30.61
N SER A 534 9.21 -3.06 31.08
CA SER A 534 10.00 -4.11 30.41
C SER A 534 9.27 -5.45 30.38
N GLY A 535 8.65 -5.85 31.51
CA GLY A 535 7.86 -7.07 31.65
C GLY A 535 6.46 -7.05 31.03
N ALA A 536 5.98 -5.87 30.62
CA ALA A 536 4.62 -5.73 30.07
C ALA A 536 4.49 -6.38 28.69
N LYS A 537 3.33 -7.00 28.44
CA LYS A 537 3.05 -7.84 27.27
C LYS A 537 1.59 -7.77 26.85
N MET A 538 1.28 -8.13 25.60
CA MET A 538 -0.11 -8.36 25.20
C MET A 538 -0.69 -9.55 25.97
N ASN A 539 -1.94 -9.43 26.41
CA ASN A 539 -2.73 -10.57 26.88
C ASN A 539 -3.05 -11.46 25.66
N PRO A 540 -2.71 -12.77 25.67
CA PRO A 540 -3.00 -13.66 24.55
C PRO A 540 -4.47 -14.11 24.48
N ASN A 541 -5.27 -13.90 25.53
CA ASN A 541 -6.67 -14.35 25.59
C ASN A 541 -7.56 -13.40 26.43
N PRO A 542 -7.67 -12.11 26.08
CA PRO A 542 -8.54 -11.16 26.78
C PRO A 542 -10.02 -11.53 26.60
N LEU A 543 -10.80 -11.30 27.66
CA LEU A 543 -12.25 -11.43 27.65
C LEU A 543 -12.87 -10.28 26.84
N MET A 544 -12.99 -10.47 25.53
CA MET A 544 -13.69 -9.51 24.65
C MET A 544 -15.21 -9.48 24.96
N PRO A 545 -15.92 -8.39 24.61
CA PRO A 545 -17.38 -8.29 24.73
C PRO A 545 -18.12 -9.32 23.87
N ASP A 546 -19.36 -9.66 24.21
CA ASP A 546 -20.16 -10.68 23.52
C ASP A 546 -20.44 -10.35 22.05
N ILE A 547 -20.56 -9.07 21.69
CA ILE A 547 -20.67 -8.63 20.28
C ILE A 547 -19.37 -8.86 19.47
N TRP A 548 -18.20 -8.96 20.13
CA TRP A 548 -16.94 -9.26 19.46
C TRP A 548 -16.95 -10.66 18.86
N TYR A 549 -17.31 -11.69 19.63
CA TYR A 549 -17.35 -13.07 19.13
C TYR A 549 -18.44 -13.28 18.06
N GLN A 550 -19.52 -12.49 18.12
CA GLN A 550 -20.55 -12.46 17.08
C GLN A 550 -20.05 -11.84 15.76
N THR A 551 -19.13 -10.86 15.83
CA THR A 551 -18.63 -10.10 14.69
C THR A 551 -17.38 -10.74 14.07
N TYR A 552 -16.48 -11.27 14.90
CA TYR A 552 -15.14 -11.74 14.51
C TYR A 552 -14.90 -13.23 14.76
N GLY A 553 -15.85 -13.94 15.37
CA GLY A 553 -15.70 -15.34 15.77
C GLY A 553 -14.79 -15.55 16.98
N GLY A 554 -14.36 -16.81 17.18
CA GLY A 554 -13.58 -17.24 18.33
C GLY A 554 -14.44 -17.66 19.54
N ASN A 555 -13.78 -18.25 20.54
CA ASN A 555 -14.43 -18.77 21.75
C ASN A 555 -14.15 -17.87 22.95
N LYS A 556 -15.19 -17.58 23.74
CA LYS A 556 -15.08 -16.81 24.99
C LYS A 556 -14.21 -17.56 26.02
N PRO A 557 -13.26 -16.90 26.71
CA PRO A 557 -12.37 -17.56 27.69
C PRO A 557 -13.13 -18.32 28.78
N ALA A 558 -12.71 -19.57 29.06
CA ALA A 558 -13.33 -20.42 30.06
C ALA A 558 -12.84 -20.08 31.47
N ASN A 559 -13.61 -19.23 32.17
CA ASN A 559 -13.40 -18.71 33.52
C ASN A 559 -12.15 -17.84 33.72
N ALA A 560 -12.43 -16.58 34.03
CA ALA A 560 -11.49 -15.56 34.50
C ALA A 560 -10.57 -16.05 35.64
N ALA A 561 -9.32 -15.60 35.63
CA ALA A 561 -8.39 -15.75 36.75
C ALA A 561 -8.75 -14.73 37.86
N THR A 562 -8.71 -15.16 39.12
CA THR A 562 -9.05 -14.33 40.27
C THR A 562 -7.79 -13.80 40.98
N HIS A 563 -7.57 -12.49 40.90
CA HIS A 563 -6.45 -11.77 41.48
C HIS A 563 -6.67 -11.47 42.97
N ARG A 564 -6.62 -12.52 43.80
CA ARG A 564 -6.53 -12.35 45.25
C ARG A 564 -5.08 -12.47 45.74
N PRO A 565 -4.52 -11.47 46.45
CA PRO A 565 -3.16 -11.54 46.96
C PRO A 565 -2.91 -12.77 47.84
N SER A 566 -1.91 -13.59 47.49
CA SER A 566 -1.53 -14.76 48.26
C SER A 566 -0.72 -14.33 49.50
N SER A 567 -1.33 -14.38 50.68
CA SER A 567 -0.68 -13.97 51.93
C SER A 567 0.53 -14.86 52.27
N SER A 568 1.73 -14.28 52.24
CA SER A 568 2.97 -15.00 52.49
C SER A 568 3.21 -15.22 53.99
N SER A 569 3.40 -16.48 54.40
CA SER A 569 3.95 -16.83 55.70
C SER A 569 4.79 -18.11 55.57
N ALA A 570 6.10 -17.99 55.80
CA ALA A 570 7.05 -19.08 55.60
C ALA A 570 7.52 -19.69 56.94
N ALA A 571 7.09 -20.92 57.22
CA ALA A 571 7.67 -21.77 58.26
C ALA A 571 7.51 -23.27 57.85
N PRO A 572 8.45 -24.16 58.22
CA PRO A 572 8.56 -25.48 57.58
C PRO A 572 7.95 -26.65 58.36
N SER A 573 7.95 -27.82 57.68
CA SER A 573 8.05 -29.20 58.21
C SER A 573 6.81 -30.13 58.21
N SER A 574 7.03 -31.30 57.58
CA SER A 574 6.56 -32.65 57.93
C SER A 574 5.08 -32.93 58.30
N SER A 575 4.39 -33.56 57.35
CA SER A 575 3.62 -34.82 57.48
C SER A 575 2.38 -34.97 58.39
N SER A 576 1.40 -35.66 57.80
CA SER A 576 0.38 -36.57 58.40
C SER A 576 -1.04 -36.05 58.73
N SER A 577 -1.98 -36.57 57.95
CA SER A 577 -3.31 -37.09 58.33
C SER A 577 -4.19 -36.40 59.39
N SER A 578 -5.33 -35.89 58.90
CA SER A 578 -6.69 -36.31 59.30
C SER A 578 -7.34 -35.82 60.62
N GLN A 579 -8.48 -35.15 60.40
CA GLN A 579 -9.70 -35.05 61.23
C GLN A 579 -9.78 -34.02 62.40
N PRO A 580 -11.01 -33.59 62.78
CA PRO A 580 -11.29 -32.35 63.53
C PRO A 580 -12.22 -32.61 64.76
N PRO A 581 -13.05 -31.65 65.24
CA PRO A 581 -12.87 -30.22 65.56
C PRO A 581 -13.11 -29.93 67.07
N ALA A 582 -12.99 -28.66 67.51
CA ALA A 582 -14.07 -27.90 68.21
C ALA A 582 -13.62 -26.76 69.17
N SER A 583 -14.51 -25.76 69.30
CA SER A 583 -14.83 -24.96 70.51
C SER A 583 -13.76 -24.09 71.23
N SER A 584 -13.82 -22.79 70.89
CA SER A 584 -14.21 -21.68 71.81
C SER A 584 -13.26 -21.06 72.86
N SER A 585 -13.11 -19.73 72.74
CA SER A 585 -13.39 -18.68 73.77
C SER A 585 -12.24 -17.92 74.47
N SER A 586 -12.62 -16.71 74.93
CA SER A 586 -11.96 -15.78 75.87
C SER A 586 -10.67 -15.04 75.47
N ALA A 587 -10.82 -13.72 75.31
CA ALA A 587 -9.84 -12.65 75.59
C ALA A 587 -9.91 -12.31 77.13
N PRO A 588 -9.44 -11.16 77.71
CA PRO A 588 -8.83 -9.94 77.12
C PRO A 588 -7.67 -9.32 77.97
N ASN A 589 -7.34 -8.04 77.69
CA ASN A 589 -6.61 -7.06 78.53
C ASN A 589 -5.09 -7.25 78.73
N SER A 590 -4.25 -6.24 79.05
CA SER A 590 -4.23 -4.76 78.89
C SER A 590 -2.83 -4.25 79.38
N SER A 591 -2.34 -3.00 79.36
CA SER A 591 -2.74 -1.66 78.82
C SER A 591 -1.56 -0.66 79.03
N SER A 592 -1.52 0.46 78.29
CA SER A 592 -0.70 1.70 78.54
C SER A 592 0.84 1.56 78.41
N SER A 593 1.67 2.60 78.20
CA SER A 593 1.49 4.07 78.22
C SER A 593 2.47 4.82 77.27
N ALA A 594 2.18 6.09 76.95
CA ALA A 594 3.08 7.09 76.31
C ALA A 594 3.84 7.93 77.40
N PRO A 595 4.50 9.12 77.19
CA PRO A 595 4.59 9.99 75.97
C PRO A 595 5.90 10.82 75.70
N ALA A 596 5.95 11.47 74.51
CA ALA A 596 6.60 12.77 74.18
C ALA A 596 8.16 12.90 74.24
N VAL A 597 8.86 13.96 73.73
CA VAL A 597 8.50 15.32 73.22
C VAL A 597 9.47 15.87 72.12
N SER A 598 8.93 16.62 71.14
CA SER A 598 9.41 17.87 70.45
C SER A 598 10.84 18.15 69.86
N SER A 599 10.81 18.76 68.65
CA SER A 599 11.48 20.02 68.17
C SER A 599 12.94 20.11 67.63
N SER A 600 13.05 20.17 66.29
CA SER A 600 13.67 21.21 65.39
C SER A 600 14.98 21.98 65.70
N SER A 601 15.90 22.10 64.71
CA SER A 601 16.60 23.34 64.20
C SER A 601 17.81 23.04 63.27
N VAL A 602 18.37 24.04 62.55
CA VAL A 602 19.39 23.87 61.45
C VAL A 602 20.68 24.75 61.67
N PRO A 603 21.57 25.15 60.69
CA PRO A 603 23.04 24.99 60.79
C PRO A 603 23.88 26.29 60.97
N PRO A 604 25.23 26.24 60.97
CA PRO A 604 26.07 26.71 59.82
C PRO A 604 27.31 25.79 59.54
N VAL A 605 28.10 25.73 58.43
CA VAL A 605 28.46 26.51 57.19
C VAL A 605 29.98 26.87 57.14
N SER A 606 30.57 26.95 55.93
CA SER A 606 31.95 27.40 55.52
C SER A 606 33.10 26.36 55.59
N SER A 607 34.09 26.27 54.67
CA SER A 607 34.43 26.89 53.35
C SER A 607 35.66 26.10 52.74
N SER A 608 36.24 26.25 51.54
CA SER A 608 36.28 27.25 50.42
C SER A 608 36.64 26.53 49.07
N SER A 609 36.38 27.01 47.83
CA SER A 609 37.10 27.97 46.93
C SER A 609 38.49 27.53 46.41
N GLU A 610 38.96 27.76 45.16
CA GLU A 610 38.55 28.64 44.01
C GLU A 610 38.61 27.93 42.62
N ALA A 611 38.45 28.66 41.49
CA ALA A 611 38.35 28.17 40.09
C ALA A 611 39.09 29.11 39.07
N PRO A 612 38.59 29.55 37.88
CA PRO A 612 38.01 28.88 36.68
C PRO A 612 38.63 29.35 35.30
N SER A 613 37.97 28.99 34.18
CA SER A 613 37.93 29.69 32.84
C SER A 613 39.04 29.34 31.81
N SER A 614 38.85 29.02 30.50
CA SER A 614 38.06 29.52 29.32
C SER A 614 39.00 30.25 28.31
N SER A 615 38.90 30.26 26.96
CA SER A 615 38.02 29.67 25.93
C SER A 615 38.61 29.97 24.50
N SER A 616 37.85 29.72 23.42
CA SER A 616 37.94 30.33 22.05
C SER A 616 38.76 29.58 20.97
N GLU A 617 38.65 30.03 19.70
CA GLU A 617 38.64 29.17 18.49
C GLU A 617 39.61 29.65 17.33
N PRO A 618 39.42 29.49 15.98
CA PRO A 618 40.47 29.13 15.00
C PRO A 618 40.97 30.36 14.14
N PRO A 619 41.66 30.28 12.94
CA PRO A 619 41.96 29.13 12.04
C PRO A 619 43.31 29.13 11.21
N ALA A 620 43.43 28.11 10.33
CA ALA A 620 43.99 28.11 8.95
C ALA A 620 45.49 27.85 8.59
N SER A 621 45.67 26.81 7.74
CA SER A 621 46.45 26.76 6.46
C SER A 621 47.89 26.20 6.32
N SER A 622 48.04 25.39 5.25
CA SER A 622 49.16 25.31 4.26
C SER A 622 50.28 24.24 4.32
N SER A 623 50.68 23.79 3.11
CA SER A 623 51.93 23.10 2.67
C SER A 623 52.27 21.70 3.26
N SER A 624 52.26 20.62 2.45
CA SER A 624 53.41 20.01 1.72
C SER A 624 54.10 18.87 2.53
N GLU A 625 54.71 17.82 1.98
CA GLU A 625 55.01 17.42 0.59
C GLU A 625 55.22 15.88 0.52
N ALA A 626 55.26 15.27 -0.67
CA ALA A 626 55.61 13.85 -0.84
C ALA A 626 56.31 13.59 -2.20
N PRO A 627 57.36 12.75 -2.26
CA PRO A 627 57.94 12.25 -3.51
C PRO A 627 57.75 10.73 -3.73
N SER A 628 57.91 10.28 -4.98
CA SER A 628 57.61 8.92 -5.45
C SER A 628 58.78 8.26 -6.20
N SER A 629 58.62 6.98 -6.57
CA SER A 629 59.51 6.18 -7.44
C SER A 629 58.65 5.13 -8.18
N SER A 630 58.50 5.14 -9.52
CA SER A 630 59.42 4.69 -10.60
C SER A 630 59.55 3.15 -10.71
N SER A 631 59.49 2.47 -11.88
CA SER A 631 59.29 2.92 -13.27
C SER A 631 59.23 1.78 -14.32
N SER A 632 58.36 1.94 -15.34
CA SER A 632 58.57 1.65 -16.79
C SER A 632 58.69 0.24 -17.43
N LEU A 633 58.10 0.16 -18.65
CA LEU A 633 58.16 -0.84 -19.75
C LEU A 633 59.53 -0.78 -20.52
N PRO A 634 59.94 -1.62 -21.54
CA PRO A 634 59.26 -1.94 -22.86
C PRO A 634 59.69 -3.30 -23.54
N PRO A 635 59.77 -3.52 -24.90
CA PRO A 635 58.88 -3.26 -26.08
C PRO A 635 58.60 -4.46 -27.09
N GLU A 636 57.52 -4.31 -27.89
CA GLU A 636 57.28 -4.58 -29.35
C GLU A 636 57.90 -5.74 -30.21
N SER A 637 57.06 -6.41 -31.06
CA SER A 637 56.99 -6.28 -32.57
C SER A 637 56.74 -7.54 -33.48
N SER A 638 55.94 -7.34 -34.55
CA SER A 638 55.93 -7.95 -35.92
C SER A 638 55.21 -9.29 -36.30
N SER A 639 54.17 -9.14 -37.16
CA SER A 639 53.95 -9.71 -38.52
C SER A 639 53.66 -11.21 -38.86
N SER A 640 52.70 -11.40 -39.79
CA SER A 640 52.43 -12.57 -40.70
C SER A 640 51.89 -13.88 -40.05
N GLU A 641 51.12 -14.78 -40.69
CA GLU A 641 50.67 -14.94 -42.10
C GLU A 641 49.34 -15.78 -42.21
N LEU A 642 48.75 -15.90 -43.41
CA LEU A 642 47.66 -16.83 -43.84
C LEU A 642 48.16 -17.57 -45.13
N PRO A 643 47.50 -18.57 -45.77
CA PRO A 643 46.14 -19.18 -45.64
C PRO A 643 46.23 -20.75 -45.59
N PRO A 644 45.33 -21.63 -46.13
CA PRO A 644 43.97 -21.49 -46.69
C PRO A 644 42.91 -22.51 -46.19
N SER A 645 41.70 -22.38 -46.77
CA SER A 645 40.46 -23.14 -46.52
C SER A 645 40.34 -24.51 -47.21
N SER A 646 39.55 -25.42 -46.63
CA SER A 646 38.69 -26.36 -47.37
C SER A 646 37.48 -26.80 -46.54
N SER A 647 36.38 -27.16 -47.21
CA SER A 647 35.06 -27.46 -46.62
C SER A 647 34.80 -28.96 -46.37
N SER A 648 34.16 -29.31 -45.25
CA SER A 648 33.36 -30.55 -45.13
C SER A 648 32.41 -30.55 -43.92
N VAL A 649 31.11 -30.69 -44.20
CA VAL A 649 30.09 -31.32 -43.32
C VAL A 649 30.37 -32.84 -43.36
N PRO A 650 30.37 -33.61 -42.24
CA PRO A 650 29.09 -34.10 -41.69
C PRO A 650 29.03 -34.49 -40.18
N GLU A 651 27.81 -34.90 -39.81
CA GLU A 651 27.43 -35.97 -38.85
C GLU A 651 27.57 -35.80 -37.32
N GLU A 652 26.53 -36.29 -36.65
CA GLU A 652 26.43 -36.55 -35.21
C GLU A 652 27.18 -37.85 -34.85
N PRO A 653 27.77 -37.97 -33.65
CA PRO A 653 28.14 -39.25 -33.06
C PRO A 653 27.06 -39.76 -32.08
N GLU A 654 26.70 -41.04 -32.20
CA GLU A 654 25.77 -41.76 -31.33
C GLU A 654 26.33 -42.00 -29.91
N GLU A 655 25.49 -42.51 -29.00
CA GLU A 655 25.84 -42.82 -27.61
C GLU A 655 26.97 -43.87 -27.46
N PRO A 656 27.91 -43.70 -26.49
CA PRO A 656 28.82 -44.76 -26.08
C PRO A 656 28.12 -45.74 -25.11
N SER A 657 28.25 -47.04 -25.36
CA SER A 657 27.63 -48.10 -24.57
C SER A 657 28.32 -48.37 -23.23
N SER A 658 27.61 -49.09 -22.35
CA SER A 658 27.99 -49.38 -20.96
C SER A 658 29.15 -50.37 -20.77
N SER A 659 29.99 -50.06 -19.77
CA SER A 659 30.78 -50.97 -18.91
C SER A 659 31.59 -50.08 -17.95
N GLU A 660 31.89 -50.39 -16.69
CA GLU A 660 31.42 -51.35 -15.68
C GLU A 660 31.88 -50.75 -14.31
N ILE A 661 31.86 -51.50 -13.19
CA ILE A 661 32.35 -51.08 -11.85
C ILE A 661 31.38 -50.12 -11.11
N ASP A 662 30.90 -50.40 -9.89
CA ASP A 662 31.05 -51.59 -9.05
C ASP A 662 29.73 -51.93 -8.33
N VAL A 663 29.55 -53.20 -7.95
CA VAL A 663 28.31 -53.65 -7.29
C VAL A 663 28.32 -53.29 -5.82
N ILE A 664 27.42 -52.39 -5.43
CA ILE A 664 26.94 -52.29 -4.04
C ILE A 664 25.72 -53.20 -3.91
N GLU A 665 25.68 -54.03 -2.87
CA GLU A 665 24.58 -54.94 -2.60
C GLU A 665 23.28 -54.14 -2.33
N PRO A 666 22.10 -54.66 -2.73
CA PRO A 666 20.84 -53.95 -2.50
C PRO A 666 20.61 -53.77 -1.00
N VAL A 667 20.32 -52.54 -0.59
CA VAL A 667 19.70 -52.27 0.71
C VAL A 667 18.35 -52.98 0.72
N GLU A 668 18.04 -53.66 1.82
CA GLU A 668 16.84 -54.50 1.96
C GLU A 668 15.57 -53.68 1.70
N ASP A 669 14.54 -54.32 1.12
CA ASP A 669 13.24 -53.68 0.87
C ASP A 669 12.63 -53.20 2.20
N GLU A 670 12.71 -51.90 2.48
CA GLU A 670 11.79 -51.28 3.44
C GLU A 670 10.37 -51.46 2.90
N PRO A 671 9.38 -51.81 3.75
CA PRO A 671 8.06 -52.21 3.28
C PRO A 671 7.41 -51.08 2.48
N GLU A 672 6.62 -51.47 1.47
CA GLU A 672 5.63 -50.58 0.87
C GLU A 672 4.66 -50.16 1.98
N GLU A 673 4.89 -49.00 2.59
CA GLU A 673 3.90 -48.37 3.46
C GLU A 673 2.67 -48.10 2.61
N GLU A 674 1.49 -48.55 3.07
CA GLU A 674 0.23 -48.16 2.45
C GLU A 674 0.18 -46.62 2.41
N PRO A 675 -0.30 -46.01 1.32
CA PRO A 675 -0.36 -44.55 1.24
C PRO A 675 -1.11 -44.02 2.47
N PRO A 676 -0.62 -42.93 3.10
CA PRO A 676 -1.25 -42.40 4.31
C PRO A 676 -2.73 -42.11 4.06
N ASP A 677 -3.56 -42.13 5.11
CA ASP A 677 -4.97 -41.71 5.02
C ASP A 677 -5.03 -40.30 4.40
N ILE A 678 -5.29 -40.23 3.09
CA ILE A 678 -5.42 -38.98 2.35
C ILE A 678 -6.73 -38.36 2.83
N ASP A 679 -6.63 -37.14 3.35
CA ASP A 679 -7.81 -36.36 3.73
C ASP A 679 -8.57 -35.99 2.45
N GLU A 680 -9.60 -36.77 2.09
CA GLU A 680 -10.40 -36.57 0.86
C GLU A 680 -11.07 -35.19 0.81
N ASP A 681 -11.23 -34.52 1.97
CA ASP A 681 -11.74 -33.15 2.08
C ASP A 681 -10.65 -32.08 1.83
N ASP A 682 -9.34 -32.40 1.83
CA ASP A 682 -8.27 -31.42 1.60
C ASP A 682 -7.94 -31.20 0.12
N ARG A 683 -8.76 -30.35 -0.50
CA ARG A 683 -8.70 -30.03 -1.93
C ARG A 683 -8.05 -28.68 -2.20
N LEU A 684 -7.29 -28.60 -3.30
CA LEU A 684 -6.63 -27.39 -3.79
C LEU A 684 -7.19 -26.99 -5.16
N SER A 685 -7.13 -25.69 -5.47
CA SER A 685 -7.56 -25.14 -6.76
C SER A 685 -6.44 -24.35 -7.41
N VAL A 686 -6.10 -24.67 -8.66
CA VAL A 686 -5.01 -24.02 -9.42
C VAL A 686 -5.42 -23.80 -10.87
N THR A 687 -4.85 -22.82 -11.54
CA THR A 687 -5.12 -22.57 -12.96
C THR A 687 -4.01 -23.17 -13.82
N SER A 688 -4.35 -24.07 -14.75
CA SER A 688 -3.39 -24.75 -15.63
C SER A 688 -3.91 -24.72 -17.07
N GLY A 689 -3.08 -24.30 -18.02
CA GLY A 689 -3.47 -24.15 -19.43
C GLY A 689 -4.55 -23.10 -19.72
N GLY A 690 -5.05 -22.39 -18.72
CA GLY A 690 -6.19 -21.46 -18.79
C GLY A 690 -7.50 -22.03 -18.22
N GLU A 691 -7.50 -23.27 -17.71
CA GLU A 691 -8.63 -23.89 -17.03
C GLU A 691 -8.33 -24.02 -15.52
N VAL A 692 -9.35 -23.89 -14.68
CA VAL A 692 -9.22 -24.13 -13.23
C VAL A 692 -9.31 -25.62 -12.97
N VAL A 693 -8.25 -26.19 -12.42
CA VAL A 693 -8.13 -27.58 -11.97
C VAL A 693 -8.26 -27.59 -10.45
N GLU A 694 -9.31 -28.24 -9.96
CA GLU A 694 -9.54 -28.47 -8.54
C GLU A 694 -9.39 -29.97 -8.26
N ASP A 695 -8.45 -30.36 -7.42
CA ASP A 695 -8.19 -31.76 -7.09
C ASP A 695 -7.66 -31.94 -5.66
N ASP A 696 -7.36 -33.17 -5.24
CA ASP A 696 -6.72 -33.43 -3.96
C ASP A 696 -5.33 -32.77 -3.85
N ALA A 697 -4.94 -32.41 -2.62
CA ALA A 697 -3.70 -31.70 -2.37
C ALA A 697 -2.44 -32.48 -2.77
N TYR A 698 -2.43 -33.80 -2.62
CA TYR A 698 -1.27 -34.64 -2.97
C TYR A 698 -1.03 -34.66 -4.49
N THR A 699 -2.10 -34.83 -5.28
CA THR A 699 -2.04 -34.84 -6.75
C THR A 699 -1.55 -33.50 -7.29
N ILE A 700 -2.16 -32.38 -6.88
CA ILE A 700 -1.78 -31.04 -7.36
C ILE A 700 -0.33 -30.69 -6.96
N VAL A 701 0.05 -30.93 -5.70
CA VAL A 701 1.41 -30.62 -5.23
C VAL A 701 2.44 -31.49 -5.96
N SER A 702 2.19 -32.79 -6.14
CA SER A 702 3.11 -33.70 -6.84
C SER A 702 3.35 -33.30 -8.30
N GLN A 703 2.27 -32.95 -9.03
CA GLN A 703 2.36 -32.49 -10.42
C GLN A 703 3.17 -31.18 -10.56
N ILE A 704 3.01 -30.23 -9.62
CA ILE A 704 3.76 -28.96 -9.61
C ILE A 704 5.22 -29.18 -9.21
N VAL A 705 5.48 -29.91 -8.11
CA VAL A 705 6.84 -30.20 -7.64
C VAL A 705 7.64 -30.94 -8.72
N GLN A 706 7.01 -31.85 -9.46
CA GLN A 706 7.63 -32.52 -10.61
C GLN A 706 7.90 -31.56 -11.79
N ASN A 707 7.02 -30.60 -12.08
CA ASN A 707 7.27 -29.59 -13.11
C ASN A 707 8.47 -28.68 -12.74
N GLU A 708 8.47 -28.15 -11.51
CA GLU A 708 9.47 -27.22 -11.00
C GLU A 708 10.86 -27.86 -10.89
N SER A 709 10.97 -29.02 -10.23
CA SER A 709 12.24 -29.69 -9.98
C SER A 709 12.74 -30.58 -11.13
N ARG A 710 11.82 -31.04 -11.99
CA ARG A 710 12.02 -32.18 -12.91
C ARG A 710 12.59 -33.44 -12.23
N GLY A 711 12.39 -33.60 -10.93
CA GLY A 711 12.94 -34.69 -10.12
C GLY A 711 14.42 -34.55 -9.74
N ASN A 712 15.06 -33.40 -9.95
CA ASN A 712 16.51 -33.20 -9.72
C ASN A 712 16.88 -32.60 -8.35
N LEU A 713 15.89 -32.37 -7.48
CA LEU A 713 16.12 -31.88 -6.11
C LEU A 713 16.38 -33.05 -5.15
N LEU A 714 17.29 -32.84 -4.19
CA LEU A 714 17.54 -33.77 -3.09
C LEU A 714 16.29 -33.92 -2.19
N PRO A 715 16.13 -35.04 -1.45
CA PRO A 715 14.88 -35.34 -0.75
C PRO A 715 14.36 -34.23 0.16
N GLU A 716 15.22 -33.60 0.97
CA GLU A 716 14.82 -32.50 1.87
C GLU A 716 14.47 -31.21 1.12
N ALA A 717 15.12 -30.93 -0.03
CA ALA A 717 14.75 -29.81 -0.89
C ALA A 717 13.42 -30.06 -1.63
N THR A 718 13.15 -31.30 -2.04
CA THR A 718 11.86 -31.70 -2.63
C THR A 718 10.73 -31.60 -1.62
N LYS A 719 10.94 -32.01 -0.36
CA LYS A 719 10.00 -31.79 0.75
C LYS A 719 9.75 -30.31 1.02
N ALA A 720 10.82 -29.49 1.07
CA ALA A 720 10.68 -28.05 1.26
C ALA A 720 9.86 -27.41 0.11
N GLN A 721 10.11 -27.82 -1.13
CA GLN A 721 9.34 -27.38 -2.30
C GLN A 721 7.87 -27.83 -2.23
N ALA A 722 7.58 -29.04 -1.74
CA ALA A 722 6.22 -29.54 -1.57
C ALA A 722 5.43 -28.70 -0.55
N VAL A 723 5.98 -28.50 0.65
CA VAL A 723 5.36 -27.72 1.73
C VAL A 723 5.21 -26.24 1.33
N ALA A 724 6.19 -25.66 0.62
CA ALA A 724 6.08 -24.30 0.08
C ALA A 724 4.98 -24.19 -1.00
N THR A 725 4.90 -25.14 -1.94
CA THR A 725 3.85 -25.18 -2.98
C THR A 725 2.46 -25.32 -2.36
N TYR A 726 2.26 -26.28 -1.45
CA TYR A 726 1.00 -26.47 -0.71
C TYR A 726 0.58 -25.19 0.04
N SER A 727 1.51 -24.59 0.78
CA SER A 727 1.28 -23.37 1.55
C SER A 727 0.95 -22.16 0.68
N TYR A 728 1.62 -22.02 -0.48
CA TYR A 728 1.36 -20.95 -1.44
C TYR A 728 -0.01 -21.10 -2.09
N ILE A 729 -0.42 -22.32 -2.45
CA ILE A 729 -1.74 -22.56 -3.04
C ILE A 729 -2.84 -22.30 -1.99
N LYS A 730 -2.72 -22.85 -0.77
CA LYS A 730 -3.68 -22.56 0.32
C LYS A 730 -3.75 -21.07 0.68
N TYR A 731 -2.63 -20.35 0.64
CA TYR A 731 -2.59 -18.89 0.88
C TYR A 731 -3.38 -18.09 -0.17
N ASN A 732 -3.47 -18.58 -1.41
CA ASN A 732 -4.24 -17.94 -2.48
C ASN A 732 -5.69 -18.44 -2.53
N ASN A 733 -5.94 -19.75 -2.36
CA ASN A 733 -7.28 -20.32 -2.30
C ASN A 733 -8.08 -19.77 -1.10
N ALA A 734 -7.44 -19.51 0.04
CA ALA A 734 -8.06 -18.83 1.19
C ALA A 734 -8.48 -17.37 0.91
N LYS A 735 -8.16 -16.82 -0.27
CA LYS A 735 -8.64 -15.53 -0.79
C LYS A 735 -9.57 -15.67 -2.01
N GLY A 736 -9.88 -16.89 -2.43
CA GLY A 736 -10.66 -17.19 -3.64
C GLY A 736 -9.86 -17.20 -4.95
N VAL A 737 -8.52 -17.14 -4.92
CA VAL A 737 -7.66 -17.09 -6.11
C VAL A 737 -7.09 -18.48 -6.43
N SER A 738 -7.09 -18.89 -7.70
CA SER A 738 -6.54 -20.17 -8.17
C SER A 738 -5.22 -19.92 -8.92
N PRO A 739 -4.05 -20.00 -8.26
CA PRO A 739 -2.79 -19.51 -8.85
C PRO A 739 -2.43 -20.25 -10.14
N SER A 740 -1.90 -19.50 -11.11
CA SER A 740 -1.48 -20.06 -12.40
C SER A 740 -0.19 -20.87 -12.26
N VAL A 741 -0.24 -22.15 -12.64
CA VAL A 741 0.85 -23.14 -12.54
C VAL A 741 0.94 -23.97 -13.82
N ILE A 742 1.99 -24.79 -13.93
CA ILE A 742 2.11 -25.81 -14.97
C ILE A 742 2.07 -27.18 -14.30
N LEU A 743 1.05 -27.96 -14.62
CA LEU A 743 0.87 -29.32 -14.13
C LEU A 743 1.58 -30.33 -15.04
N ARG A 744 2.06 -31.44 -14.47
CA ARG A 744 2.72 -32.54 -15.17
C ARG A 744 2.31 -33.90 -14.61
N GLU A 745 1.61 -34.69 -15.43
CA GLU A 745 1.10 -36.03 -15.10
C GLU A 745 2.22 -37.08 -14.86
N ASP A 746 3.36 -36.92 -15.53
CA ASP A 746 4.52 -37.82 -15.46
C ASP A 746 5.40 -37.50 -14.24
N ILE A 747 5.00 -38.05 -13.08
CA ILE A 747 5.59 -37.87 -11.75
C ILE A 747 6.60 -38.99 -11.46
N SER A 748 7.72 -38.65 -10.82
CA SER A 748 8.78 -39.60 -10.45
C SER A 748 8.58 -40.17 -9.02
N PRO A 749 8.90 -41.46 -8.76
CA PRO A 749 8.85 -42.06 -7.42
C PRO A 749 9.78 -41.45 -6.36
N ALA A 750 10.59 -40.46 -6.72
CA ALA A 750 11.33 -39.62 -5.78
C ALA A 750 10.48 -38.42 -5.31
N VAL A 751 9.70 -37.82 -6.20
CA VAL A 751 8.75 -36.74 -5.87
C VAL A 751 7.56 -37.30 -5.10
N GLU A 752 6.96 -38.42 -5.53
CA GLU A 752 5.81 -39.05 -4.84
C GLU A 752 6.09 -39.30 -3.35
N ARG A 753 7.19 -40.01 -3.04
CA ARG A 753 7.61 -40.29 -1.65
C ARG A 753 8.02 -39.05 -0.86
N ALA A 754 8.53 -38.01 -1.53
CA ALA A 754 8.85 -36.76 -0.85
C ALA A 754 7.57 -36.01 -0.47
N VAL A 755 6.62 -35.89 -1.40
CA VAL A 755 5.34 -35.20 -1.17
C VAL A 755 4.47 -35.97 -0.17
N SER A 756 4.30 -37.29 -0.29
CA SER A 756 3.49 -38.08 0.65
C SER A 756 4.00 -37.98 2.10
N SER A 757 5.30 -37.79 2.30
CA SER A 757 5.90 -37.65 3.64
C SER A 757 5.68 -36.29 4.32
N VAL A 758 5.14 -35.28 3.62
CA VAL A 758 4.94 -33.90 4.14
C VAL A 758 3.63 -33.23 3.70
N ILE A 759 2.82 -33.88 2.86
CA ILE A 759 1.53 -33.32 2.42
C ILE A 759 0.61 -33.10 3.62
N GLY A 760 -0.10 -31.97 3.63
CA GLY A 760 -0.84 -31.50 4.80
C GLY A 760 -0.07 -30.48 5.64
N GLU A 761 1.26 -30.57 5.73
CA GLU A 761 2.07 -29.59 6.48
C GLU A 761 2.10 -28.23 5.78
N GLY A 762 1.89 -27.15 6.56
CA GLY A 762 1.89 -25.77 6.08
C GLY A 762 2.93 -24.89 6.80
N VAL A 763 3.37 -23.83 6.11
CA VAL A 763 4.19 -22.75 6.69
C VAL A 763 3.27 -21.67 7.25
N TYR A 764 3.35 -21.39 8.55
CA TYR A 764 2.48 -20.43 9.23
C TYR A 764 3.24 -19.24 9.81
N TYR A 765 2.76 -18.02 9.56
CA TYR A 765 3.21 -16.80 10.25
C TYR A 765 2.13 -16.30 11.21
N LYS A 766 2.46 -16.16 12.50
CA LYS A 766 1.52 -15.74 13.57
C LYS A 766 0.18 -16.53 13.54
N GLY A 767 0.24 -17.82 13.23
CA GLY A 767 -0.92 -18.72 13.18
C GLY A 767 -1.79 -18.63 11.93
N ARG A 768 -1.39 -17.87 10.90
CA ARG A 768 -2.03 -17.85 9.57
C ARG A 768 -1.09 -18.44 8.53
N ILE A 769 -1.62 -19.11 7.51
CA ILE A 769 -0.80 -19.66 6.41
C ILE A 769 0.00 -18.53 5.73
N ALA A 770 1.27 -18.78 5.41
CA ALA A 770 2.22 -17.78 4.93
C ALA A 770 2.35 -17.79 3.40
N ASN A 771 2.53 -16.61 2.81
CA ASN A 771 2.81 -16.49 1.38
C ASN A 771 4.20 -17.02 1.05
N THR A 772 4.26 -18.21 0.48
CA THR A 772 5.48 -19.03 0.35
C THR A 772 5.96 -19.06 -1.10
N VAL A 773 6.05 -17.87 -1.67
CA VAL A 773 6.63 -17.62 -3.00
C VAL A 773 8.07 -18.13 -3.08
N TYR A 774 8.37 -18.86 -4.15
CA TYR A 774 9.70 -19.42 -4.43
C TYR A 774 10.17 -19.03 -5.84
N HIS A 775 11.47 -19.20 -6.10
CA HIS A 775 12.11 -18.90 -7.37
C HIS A 775 13.29 -19.85 -7.62
N SER A 776 13.82 -19.87 -8.85
CA SER A 776 14.78 -20.91 -9.25
C SER A 776 16.18 -20.72 -8.67
N THR A 777 16.73 -19.51 -8.74
CA THR A 777 18.09 -19.22 -8.22
C THR A 777 18.18 -17.76 -7.76
N GLY A 778 18.65 -17.52 -6.54
CA GLY A 778 18.91 -16.18 -6.00
C GLY A 778 20.22 -15.56 -6.52
N ALA A 779 20.54 -14.35 -6.06
CA ALA A 779 21.77 -13.64 -6.42
C ALA A 779 22.84 -13.79 -5.32
N GLY A 780 23.01 -14.99 -4.78
CA GLY A 780 23.80 -15.27 -3.55
C GLY A 780 23.11 -14.83 -2.26
N LYS A 781 22.04 -14.03 -2.38
CA LYS A 781 21.05 -13.69 -1.35
C LYS A 781 19.67 -13.55 -2.01
N THR A 782 18.62 -13.67 -1.21
CA THR A 782 17.25 -13.33 -1.62
C THR A 782 17.00 -11.82 -1.49
N THR A 783 15.87 -11.33 -2.00
CA THR A 783 15.40 -9.95 -1.87
C THR A 783 14.04 -9.85 -1.16
N THR A 784 13.60 -8.63 -0.86
CA THR A 784 12.36 -8.43 -0.08
C THR A 784 11.11 -8.39 -0.95
N SER A 785 10.00 -8.81 -0.36
CA SER A 785 8.65 -8.62 -0.92
C SER A 785 8.31 -7.15 -1.21
N GLN A 786 8.83 -6.21 -0.41
CA GLN A 786 8.66 -4.77 -0.63
C GLN A 786 9.42 -4.28 -1.87
N SER A 787 10.64 -4.78 -2.09
CA SER A 787 11.51 -4.42 -3.23
C SER A 787 10.92 -4.82 -4.58
N VAL A 788 10.11 -5.89 -4.63
CA VAL A 788 9.58 -6.47 -5.87
C VAL A 788 8.10 -6.15 -6.11
N TRP A 789 7.30 -6.08 -5.04
CA TRP A 789 5.83 -5.91 -5.09
C TRP A 789 5.30 -4.77 -4.21
N GLY A 790 6.17 -3.91 -3.66
CA GLY A 790 5.80 -2.76 -2.82
C GLY A 790 5.27 -3.10 -1.42
N THR A 791 4.85 -4.34 -1.18
CA THR A 791 4.25 -4.80 0.08
C THR A 791 5.26 -5.52 0.95
N ALA A 792 5.55 -5.00 2.14
CA ALA A 792 6.44 -5.64 3.10
C ALA A 792 5.73 -6.77 3.87
N LEU A 793 6.12 -8.02 3.62
CA LEU A 793 5.74 -9.18 4.43
C LEU A 793 6.91 -9.58 5.36
N PRO A 794 6.74 -9.65 6.70
CA PRO A 794 7.86 -9.79 7.65
C PRO A 794 8.73 -11.06 7.49
N TYR A 795 8.21 -12.09 6.82
CA TYR A 795 8.86 -13.37 6.55
C TYR A 795 9.31 -13.51 5.08
N LEU A 796 9.17 -12.47 4.26
CA LEU A 796 9.69 -12.39 2.89
C LEU A 796 10.69 -11.23 2.81
N VAL A 797 11.82 -11.46 3.47
CA VAL A 797 12.96 -10.55 3.62
C VAL A 797 14.20 -11.14 2.96
N SER A 798 15.26 -10.34 2.82
CA SER A 798 16.55 -10.79 2.29
C SER A 798 17.26 -11.69 3.31
N VAL A 799 17.63 -12.89 2.87
CA VAL A 799 18.44 -13.87 3.60
C VAL A 799 19.59 -14.37 2.72
N ASP A 800 20.64 -14.89 3.34
CA ASP A 800 21.82 -15.37 2.62
C ASP A 800 21.54 -16.71 1.92
N SER A 801 22.03 -16.86 0.69
CA SER A 801 21.84 -18.06 -0.13
C SER A 801 23.09 -18.35 -0.97
N PRO A 802 24.25 -18.59 -0.33
CA PRO A 802 25.53 -18.76 -1.03
C PRO A 802 25.53 -19.94 -2.01
N TRP A 803 24.72 -20.97 -1.74
CA TRP A 803 24.55 -22.14 -2.58
C TRP A 803 23.97 -21.84 -3.97
N ASP A 804 23.37 -20.66 -4.18
CA ASP A 804 22.97 -20.22 -5.51
C ASP A 804 24.15 -20.03 -6.46
N GLU A 805 25.37 -19.77 -5.98
CA GLU A 805 26.54 -19.50 -6.82
C GLU A 805 26.96 -20.69 -7.69
N ASP A 806 26.70 -21.92 -7.23
CA ASP A 806 26.96 -23.17 -7.96
C ASP A 806 25.88 -23.52 -9.00
N SER A 807 24.77 -22.76 -9.07
CA SER A 807 23.70 -23.00 -10.03
C SER A 807 24.16 -22.73 -11.48
N PRO A 808 23.85 -23.61 -12.45
CA PRO A 808 24.09 -23.34 -13.88
C PRO A 808 23.25 -22.15 -14.40
N TYR A 809 22.27 -21.69 -13.62
CA TYR A 809 21.47 -20.50 -13.89
C TYR A 809 21.94 -19.26 -13.13
N TYR A 810 22.95 -19.37 -12.26
CA TYR A 810 23.45 -18.27 -11.43
C TYR A 810 23.89 -17.06 -12.24
N LYS A 811 24.55 -17.27 -13.39
CA LYS A 811 25.09 -16.17 -14.20
C LYS A 811 24.67 -16.32 -15.66
N ASN A 812 23.83 -15.40 -16.10
CA ASN A 812 23.28 -15.34 -17.45
C ASN A 812 23.71 -14.04 -18.16
N THR A 813 23.74 -14.05 -19.50
CA THR A 813 24.08 -12.87 -20.29
C THR A 813 23.08 -12.68 -21.42
N TYR A 814 22.51 -11.48 -21.50
CA TYR A 814 21.65 -11.02 -22.58
C TYR A 814 22.36 -9.91 -23.36
N THR A 815 22.11 -9.78 -24.66
CA THR A 815 22.79 -8.78 -25.50
C THR A 815 21.86 -8.25 -26.58
N ILE A 816 21.78 -6.93 -26.67
CA ILE A 816 20.96 -6.20 -27.65
C ILE A 816 21.82 -5.15 -28.37
N SER A 817 21.55 -4.91 -29.66
CA SER A 817 22.23 -3.86 -30.42
C SER A 817 21.81 -2.46 -29.93
N ARG A 818 22.72 -1.51 -30.07
CA ARG A 818 22.51 -0.08 -29.76
C ARG A 818 21.19 0.44 -30.33
N ASP A 819 20.93 0.19 -31.61
CA ASP A 819 19.76 0.74 -32.31
C ASP A 819 18.46 0.05 -31.86
N ALA A 820 18.46 -1.27 -31.68
CA ALA A 820 17.27 -1.98 -31.18
C ALA A 820 16.94 -1.61 -29.73
N PHE A 821 17.94 -1.26 -28.92
CA PHE A 821 17.72 -0.72 -27.58
C PHE A 821 17.10 0.69 -27.62
N ALA A 822 17.59 1.56 -28.52
CA ALA A 822 16.99 2.88 -28.74
C ALA A 822 15.53 2.78 -29.23
N GLU A 823 15.26 1.91 -30.21
CA GLU A 823 13.91 1.65 -30.73
C GLU A 823 12.96 1.14 -29.63
N LEU A 824 13.40 0.20 -28.79
CA LEU A 824 12.58 -0.29 -27.67
C LEU A 824 12.34 0.79 -26.59
N VAL A 825 13.33 1.62 -26.26
CA VAL A 825 13.16 2.69 -25.26
C VAL A 825 12.24 3.80 -25.80
N LEU A 826 12.35 4.12 -27.08
CA LEU A 826 11.44 5.06 -27.76
C LEU A 826 10.01 4.51 -27.83
N ASP A 827 9.83 3.24 -28.18
CA ASP A 827 8.48 2.63 -28.33
C ASP A 827 7.81 2.28 -27.01
N THR A 828 8.57 1.94 -25.95
CA THR A 828 8.02 1.60 -24.62
C THR A 828 7.84 2.83 -23.72
N TYR A 829 8.73 3.83 -23.80
CA TYR A 829 8.73 4.99 -22.89
C TYR A 829 8.61 6.36 -23.57
N GLY A 830 8.63 6.45 -24.91
CA GLY A 830 8.58 7.71 -25.64
C GLY A 830 9.87 8.54 -25.55
N ILE A 831 10.98 7.93 -25.14
CA ILE A 831 12.27 8.60 -24.92
C ILE A 831 13.17 8.37 -26.14
N ASP A 832 13.45 9.43 -26.90
CA ASP A 832 14.46 9.37 -27.97
C ASP A 832 15.87 9.48 -27.35
N LEU A 833 16.54 8.34 -27.18
CA LEU A 833 17.89 8.28 -26.62
C LEU A 833 18.96 8.99 -27.48
N GLU A 834 18.68 9.28 -28.75
CA GLU A 834 19.58 10.08 -29.62
C GLU A 834 19.81 11.50 -29.05
N GLU A 835 18.86 12.07 -28.30
CA GLU A 835 18.99 13.39 -27.66
C GLU A 835 19.91 13.41 -26.43
N TYR A 836 20.47 12.28 -26.02
CA TYR A 836 21.13 12.11 -24.72
C TYR A 836 22.63 11.79 -24.80
N GLY A 837 23.22 11.81 -25.99
CA GLY A 837 24.68 11.77 -26.17
C GLY A 837 25.23 10.37 -26.37
N ASP A 838 26.27 10.00 -25.60
CA ASP A 838 26.97 8.74 -25.79
C ASP A 838 26.12 7.54 -25.31
N PRO A 839 25.97 6.46 -26.10
CA PRO A 839 25.33 5.24 -25.64
C PRO A 839 25.90 4.61 -24.37
N GLU A 840 27.15 4.91 -23.97
CA GLU A 840 27.68 4.52 -22.65
C GLU A 840 26.91 5.19 -21.48
N ASP A 841 26.39 6.40 -21.66
CA ASP A 841 25.64 7.17 -20.65
C ASP A 841 24.12 6.90 -20.68
N TRP A 842 23.60 6.11 -21.64
CA TRP A 842 22.15 5.94 -21.85
C TRP A 842 21.43 5.20 -20.72
N ILE A 843 22.14 4.39 -19.92
CA ILE A 843 21.59 3.57 -18.83
C ILE A 843 22.46 3.74 -17.59
N GLU A 844 21.99 4.51 -16.59
CA GLU A 844 22.67 4.66 -15.30
C GLU A 844 21.91 3.88 -14.21
N ILE A 845 22.58 2.96 -13.52
CA ILE A 845 22.03 2.23 -12.37
C ILE A 845 22.39 3.00 -11.09
N ASP A 846 21.42 3.18 -10.19
CA ASP A 846 21.63 3.82 -8.87
C ASP A 846 22.31 2.81 -7.93
N GLU A 847 23.63 2.58 -8.11
CA GLU A 847 24.41 1.58 -7.37
C GLU A 847 24.41 1.85 -5.84
N ASP A 848 24.30 3.11 -5.43
CA ASP A 848 24.13 3.53 -4.03
C ASP A 848 22.76 3.13 -3.43
N ARG A 849 21.82 2.64 -4.25
CA ARG A 849 20.44 2.26 -3.86
C ARG A 849 19.97 0.95 -4.50
N LEU A 850 20.86 -0.03 -4.62
CA LEU A 850 20.46 -1.40 -4.90
C LEU A 850 19.56 -1.95 -3.78
N GLU A 851 18.57 -2.74 -4.16
CA GLU A 851 17.70 -3.46 -3.23
C GLU A 851 18.49 -4.58 -2.53
N PRO A 852 18.05 -5.04 -1.35
CA PRO A 852 18.68 -6.16 -0.64
C PRO A 852 18.91 -7.37 -1.56
N GLY A 853 20.13 -7.92 -1.51
CA GLY A 853 20.59 -8.94 -2.47
C GLY A 853 21.16 -8.40 -3.79
N GLY A 854 21.32 -7.09 -3.95
CA GLY A 854 21.92 -6.47 -5.14
C GLY A 854 20.96 -6.31 -6.33
N TYR A 855 19.65 -6.45 -6.10
CA TYR A 855 18.64 -6.33 -7.14
C TYR A 855 18.44 -4.86 -7.54
N VAL A 856 18.25 -4.58 -8.83
CA VAL A 856 18.23 -3.21 -9.37
C VAL A 856 16.87 -2.55 -9.11
N GLY A 857 16.78 -1.79 -8.02
CA GLY A 857 15.57 -1.01 -7.68
C GLY A 857 15.36 0.20 -8.59
N ARG A 858 16.42 0.76 -9.18
CA ARG A 858 16.40 2.06 -9.87
C ARG A 858 17.36 2.12 -11.06
N VAL A 859 16.86 2.64 -12.19
CA VAL A 859 17.60 2.87 -13.44
C VAL A 859 17.16 4.18 -14.05
N TYR A 860 18.10 5.04 -14.43
CA TYR A 860 17.85 6.24 -15.24
C TYR A 860 18.09 5.94 -16.72
N LEU A 861 17.07 6.14 -17.56
CA LEU A 861 17.19 6.05 -19.02
C LEU A 861 17.32 7.44 -19.64
N GLY A 862 18.51 7.75 -20.15
CA GLY A 862 18.85 9.07 -20.72
C GLY A 862 19.85 9.90 -19.90
N GLY A 863 20.81 9.28 -19.22
CA GLY A 863 22.06 9.91 -18.77
C GLY A 863 22.00 11.21 -17.95
N GLU A 864 23.13 11.92 -17.94
CA GLU A 864 23.41 13.05 -17.05
C GLU A 864 23.57 14.41 -17.76
N TYR A 865 23.53 15.49 -16.96
CA TYR A 865 24.37 16.66 -17.25
C TYR A 865 25.07 17.18 -15.99
N LYS A 866 26.22 17.84 -16.20
CA LYS A 866 27.02 18.42 -15.11
C LYS A 866 26.50 19.81 -14.72
N SER A 867 25.89 19.90 -13.54
CA SER A 867 25.49 21.16 -12.92
C SER A 867 26.53 21.64 -11.91
N GLN A 868 26.58 22.95 -11.61
CA GLN A 868 27.50 23.50 -10.61
C GLN A 868 27.19 23.07 -9.16
N GLY A 869 26.06 22.42 -8.92
CA GLY A 869 25.71 21.79 -7.64
C GLY A 869 25.94 20.28 -7.56
N GLY A 870 26.33 19.61 -8.65
CA GLY A 870 26.52 18.15 -8.71
C GLY A 870 26.01 17.50 -9.98
N LYS A 871 26.02 16.16 -9.98
CA LYS A 871 25.35 15.27 -10.95
C LYS A 871 23.83 15.50 -10.89
N VAL A 872 23.17 15.62 -12.04
CA VAL A 872 21.70 15.67 -12.15
C VAL A 872 21.28 14.80 -13.34
N PRO A 873 20.50 13.72 -13.12
CA PRO A 873 19.96 12.92 -14.21
C PRO A 873 19.06 13.75 -15.14
N LYS A 874 19.25 13.61 -16.45
CA LYS A 874 18.36 14.17 -17.49
C LYS A 874 17.29 13.15 -17.90
N GLY A 875 17.55 11.86 -17.68
CA GLY A 875 16.71 10.74 -18.08
C GLY A 875 15.50 10.44 -17.17
N THR A 876 14.63 9.56 -17.66
CA THR A 876 13.46 9.05 -16.90
C THR A 876 13.91 7.97 -15.91
N LEU A 877 13.46 8.08 -14.66
CA LEU A 877 13.64 7.03 -13.66
C LEU A 877 12.63 5.89 -13.90
N ILE A 878 13.14 4.67 -14.00
CA ILE A 878 12.39 3.41 -13.94
C ILE A 878 13.05 2.46 -12.93
N ASN A 879 12.56 1.23 -12.80
CA ASN A 879 13.17 0.18 -11.96
C ASN A 879 13.70 -0.98 -12.83
N GLY A 880 14.45 -1.91 -12.22
CA GLY A 880 14.98 -3.08 -12.92
C GLY A 880 13.90 -4.01 -13.49
N ARG A 881 12.68 -4.01 -12.92
CA ARG A 881 11.51 -4.69 -13.51
C ARG A 881 11.09 -4.05 -14.84
N GLY A 882 11.14 -2.72 -14.97
CA GLY A 882 10.92 -2.02 -16.23
C GLY A 882 11.86 -2.51 -17.35
N ILE A 883 13.17 -2.56 -17.07
CA ILE A 883 14.16 -3.12 -18.00
C ILE A 883 13.85 -4.59 -18.34
N ARG A 884 13.65 -5.43 -17.32
CA ARG A 884 13.44 -6.88 -17.49
C ARG A 884 12.16 -7.23 -18.24
N GLU A 885 11.05 -6.62 -17.85
CA GLU A 885 9.69 -7.10 -18.12
C GLU A 885 9.02 -6.27 -19.22
N GLN A 886 9.11 -4.94 -19.12
CA GLN A 886 8.46 -4.01 -20.07
C GLN A 886 9.33 -3.75 -21.32
N LEU A 887 10.63 -3.55 -21.12
CA LEU A 887 11.56 -3.17 -22.20
C LEU A 887 12.11 -4.40 -22.94
N LEU A 888 12.64 -5.38 -22.22
CA LEU A 888 13.31 -6.56 -22.79
C LEU A 888 12.44 -7.84 -22.79
N ASN A 889 11.14 -7.73 -22.45
CA ASN A 889 10.14 -8.81 -22.52
C ASN A 889 10.62 -10.15 -21.92
N PHE A 890 11.04 -10.10 -20.65
CA PHE A 890 11.61 -11.22 -19.87
C PHE A 890 12.91 -11.81 -20.42
N GLY A 891 13.62 -11.09 -21.30
CA GLY A 891 14.96 -11.43 -21.78
C GLY A 891 16.04 -11.46 -20.68
N LEU A 892 15.82 -10.74 -19.56
CA LEU A 892 16.65 -10.81 -18.36
C LEU A 892 16.11 -11.84 -17.37
N LYS A 893 16.96 -12.74 -16.88
CA LYS A 893 16.54 -13.84 -15.98
C LYS A 893 16.10 -13.35 -14.59
N SER A 894 16.73 -12.29 -14.09
CA SER A 894 16.39 -11.61 -12.83
C SER A 894 16.45 -10.09 -13.02
N THR A 895 16.11 -9.33 -11.97
CA THR A 895 16.37 -7.89 -11.87
C THR A 895 17.68 -7.55 -11.17
N CYS A 896 18.49 -8.54 -10.75
CA CYS A 896 19.87 -8.30 -10.32
C CYS A 896 20.78 -8.37 -11.56
N PHE A 897 21.19 -7.22 -12.08
CA PHE A 897 22.03 -7.16 -13.28
C PHE A 897 23.00 -5.98 -13.29
N GLU A 898 24.14 -6.20 -13.94
CA GLU A 898 25.03 -5.15 -14.44
C GLU A 898 24.78 -4.97 -15.95
N VAL A 899 24.98 -3.74 -16.47
CA VAL A 899 24.93 -3.48 -17.91
C VAL A 899 26.22 -2.80 -18.37
N LYS A 900 26.76 -3.25 -19.51
CA LYS A 900 27.97 -2.69 -20.13
C LYS A 900 27.76 -2.50 -21.62
N TYR A 901 27.84 -1.26 -22.08
CA TYR A 901 27.86 -0.96 -23.52
C TYR A 901 29.26 -1.27 -24.08
N ARG A 902 29.34 -2.12 -25.11
CA ARG A 902 30.59 -2.46 -25.82
C ARG A 902 30.31 -2.81 -27.28
N SER A 903 31.16 -2.32 -28.19
CA SER A 903 31.13 -2.70 -29.62
C SER A 903 29.76 -2.54 -30.30
N GLY A 904 29.03 -1.46 -29.99
CA GLY A 904 27.70 -1.18 -30.56
C GLY A 904 26.55 -1.99 -29.96
N LYS A 905 26.72 -2.55 -28.76
CA LYS A 905 25.73 -3.41 -28.08
C LYS A 905 25.70 -3.16 -26.58
N PHE A 906 24.52 -3.24 -25.98
CA PHE A 906 24.36 -3.36 -24.53
C PHE A 906 24.43 -4.82 -24.14
N VAL A 907 25.38 -5.15 -23.25
CA VAL A 907 25.57 -6.48 -22.67
C VAL A 907 25.08 -6.44 -21.22
N PHE A 908 23.96 -7.10 -20.96
CA PHE A 908 23.41 -7.25 -19.61
C PHE A 908 23.90 -8.58 -19.04
N THR A 909 24.47 -8.56 -17.83
CA THR A 909 24.84 -9.76 -17.10
C THR A 909 23.94 -9.87 -15.87
N THR A 910 23.05 -10.85 -15.85
CA THR A 910 22.07 -11.08 -14.76
C THR A 910 22.56 -12.15 -13.81
N TYR A 911 22.34 -11.94 -12.51
CA TYR A 911 22.65 -12.87 -11.43
C TYR A 911 21.36 -13.47 -10.86
N GLY A 912 21.30 -14.79 -10.74
CA GLY A 912 20.10 -15.55 -10.41
C GLY A 912 19.06 -15.65 -11.53
N TYR A 913 17.98 -16.38 -11.24
CA TYR A 913 16.83 -16.61 -12.12
C TYR A 913 15.53 -16.51 -11.31
N GLY A 914 14.68 -15.54 -11.66
CA GLY A 914 13.36 -15.33 -11.06
C GLY A 914 13.20 -13.95 -10.41
N HIS A 915 12.25 -13.85 -9.49
CA HIS A 915 11.95 -12.62 -8.74
C HIS A 915 12.81 -12.42 -7.49
N GLY A 916 13.49 -13.46 -7.01
CA GLY A 916 14.46 -13.38 -5.92
C GLY A 916 13.87 -13.39 -4.50
N VAL A 917 12.54 -13.46 -4.33
CA VAL A 917 11.88 -13.39 -3.01
C VAL A 917 11.58 -14.81 -2.49
N GLY A 918 11.63 -14.99 -1.17
CA GLY A 918 11.35 -16.27 -0.51
C GLY A 918 12.36 -17.35 -0.90
N MET A 919 11.92 -18.59 -1.01
CA MET A 919 12.83 -19.74 -1.17
C MET A 919 13.48 -19.79 -2.57
N SER A 920 14.80 -19.95 -2.61
CA SER A 920 15.51 -20.39 -3.82
C SER A 920 15.48 -21.92 -3.92
N GLN A 921 15.12 -22.45 -5.08
CA GLN A 921 15.13 -23.90 -5.38
C GLN A 921 16.56 -24.46 -5.37
N PHE A 922 17.51 -23.80 -6.03
CA PHE A 922 18.92 -24.20 -5.99
C PHE A 922 19.54 -23.96 -4.62
N GLY A 923 19.18 -22.86 -3.94
CA GLY A 923 19.59 -22.59 -2.56
C GLY A 923 19.15 -23.69 -1.58
N ALA A 924 17.88 -24.10 -1.64
CA ALA A 924 17.36 -25.22 -0.86
C ALA A 924 18.07 -26.55 -1.19
N ASN A 925 18.43 -26.77 -2.46
CA ASN A 925 19.15 -27.98 -2.88
C ASN A 925 20.57 -28.05 -2.27
N GLY A 926 21.28 -26.92 -2.21
CA GLY A 926 22.59 -26.85 -1.55
C GLY A 926 22.51 -27.07 -0.05
N MET A 927 21.53 -26.47 0.63
CA MET A 927 21.25 -26.75 2.04
C MET A 927 20.96 -28.24 2.28
N ALA A 928 20.15 -28.87 1.44
CA ALA A 928 19.88 -30.31 1.52
C ALA A 928 21.15 -31.16 1.28
N ALA A 929 22.10 -30.69 0.46
CA ALA A 929 23.40 -31.35 0.25
C ALA A 929 24.35 -31.22 1.46
N GLU A 930 24.23 -30.14 2.24
CA GLU A 930 24.92 -29.96 3.53
C GLU A 930 24.23 -30.69 4.70
N GLY A 931 23.05 -31.27 4.47
CA GLY A 931 22.32 -32.09 5.44
C GLY A 931 21.27 -31.34 6.28
N TYR A 932 20.90 -30.11 5.89
CA TYR A 932 19.77 -29.40 6.51
C TYR A 932 18.44 -30.09 6.19
N THR A 933 17.54 -30.16 7.17
CA THR A 933 16.19 -30.69 6.99
C THR A 933 15.27 -29.71 6.28
N TYR A 934 14.18 -30.20 5.69
CA TYR A 934 13.20 -29.34 5.01
C TYR A 934 12.61 -28.23 5.89
N LYS A 935 12.47 -28.46 7.21
CA LYS A 935 11.98 -27.44 8.15
C LYS A 935 13.02 -26.35 8.40
N GLU A 936 14.30 -26.69 8.53
CA GLU A 936 15.38 -25.70 8.66
C GLU A 936 15.56 -24.88 7.37
N ILE A 937 15.41 -25.52 6.20
CA ILE A 937 15.38 -24.84 4.90
C ILE A 937 14.22 -23.82 4.85
N LEU A 938 13.01 -24.22 5.24
CA LEU A 938 11.85 -23.35 5.23
C LEU A 938 11.94 -22.22 6.27
N GLU A 939 12.42 -22.49 7.49
CA GLU A 939 12.64 -21.46 8.52
C GLU A 939 13.73 -20.46 8.14
N HIS A 940 14.73 -20.88 7.35
CA HIS A 940 15.76 -20.00 6.78
C HIS A 940 15.19 -19.05 5.72
N TYR A 941 14.46 -19.57 4.72
CA TYR A 941 13.89 -18.74 3.65
C TYR A 941 12.63 -17.97 4.05
N TYR A 942 11.94 -18.40 5.11
CA TYR A 942 10.73 -17.76 5.64
C TYR A 942 10.89 -17.46 7.16
N PRO A 943 11.79 -16.53 7.55
CA PRO A 943 12.17 -16.33 8.94
C PRO A 943 11.00 -15.90 9.84
N GLY A 944 10.92 -16.51 11.02
CA GLY A 944 9.86 -16.27 12.00
C GLY A 944 8.51 -16.93 11.65
N THR A 945 8.48 -17.85 10.69
CA THR A 945 7.35 -18.79 10.49
C THR A 945 7.50 -20.03 11.37
N THR A 946 6.49 -20.91 11.35
CA THR A 946 6.54 -22.26 11.94
C THR A 946 5.90 -23.24 10.97
N ILE A 947 6.54 -24.37 10.70
CA ILE A 947 5.97 -25.46 9.90
C ILE A 947 5.11 -26.36 10.82
N LYS A 948 3.90 -26.70 10.39
CA LYS A 948 2.90 -27.46 11.18
C LYS A 948 2.02 -28.32 10.32
#